data_AF-A0A8F2VZ38-F1
#
_entry.id   AF-A0A8F2VZ38-F1
#
_cell.length_a   1.000
_cell.length_b   1.000
_cell.length_c   1.000
_cell.angle_alpha   90.00
_cell.angle_beta   90.00
_cell.angle_gamma   90.00
#
_symmetry.space_group_name_H-M   'P 1'
#
loop_
_entity.id
_entity.type
_entity.pdbx_description
1 polymer ?
#
loop_
_entity_poly.entity_id
_entity_poly.type
_entity_poly.pdbx_seq_one_letter_code
_entity_poly.pdbx_strand_id
1 'polypeptide(L)'
;MTKAIPAYEKPLYESLTGLYNTLSDLKNNRTKYISSKQVYIIYDDFLKQVHELSIVRKDEELKGMTLQLPNPTDSLIDDIWQLLSLSFVTCGLIKFAPATYSSLSTVYKLLTHLKECQIYSFDDLKPIKARLEEIKTIIDTSEDADDSGSDSDDMIDHKREESLLLRNKLTKCQQVYQELEDSFRKIPKDLEPTYAKLIQIRKVLLNYLTHQETDPRKVSQKVEELESDLKIIESQRDDGGKFHSAVASESDLNTTQMVLNALLDECHNFIKDLKIQSDTTGISTLFEDLTLDDPQHEEFEKIASGIKSVYGELLTLRQTLENLLITRRWTMRETDLYNYQKALKSLDEQRLNFNKRIAAAPGSPISKKLKRAQLLVLYLLRRCYSLIYKLLESSEPVSESLQPIHNQLSTVRRCLLEIKRVDGLNNLRELYPFQFKLASLDNLRDDGKFIVNGQVPEGQGTLNALLAECFDIMHELKIELEEKEENEDEPDGNDEVHITDEEDKESDDEVELKRNRFVGFNEADYDMVCDSDNLSSVSDSEFETDLPWRRAASSDDQVFNINNNLRRLPKRKRIHLDEPSAPVKSMVTKRYHTPSHQIHQSSFPSSVAGPKSKKSKTPRICGSSLPVSRLIETLNKDSLQDLLQQIITHHPETAATISKVSSKANLDDSVTLIKSKFQKITDHLPYKCDVESDYSYIRVKVHLTEFLNCSSDFILTLLPPMDVGLSYACSMLDVITTMIHNLPNFSNNEFQYTKSTAYEQIANSWLIILTNKANREDDGDAVCDDSTASTQNVENTLEFVRTIRTEDILAKLEKHNELSLGKFTAVLDFIKSELEAYERIHHSLNNNGISLLSDMISVDYSNYSITARTSH
;
A
#
# COMPACT_ATOMS: atom_id res chain seq x y z
N MET A 1 -10.01 -1.33 42.43
CA MET A 1 -9.19 -1.52 43.65
C MET A 1 -7.73 -1.48 43.22
N THR A 2 -7.05 -0.34 43.41
CA THR A 2 -5.60 -0.24 43.20
C THR A 2 -4.93 -1.08 44.29
N LYS A 3 -4.21 -2.14 43.90
CA LYS A 3 -3.42 -2.93 44.86
C LYS A 3 -2.43 -1.99 45.53
N ALA A 4 -2.38 -1.97 46.87
CA ALA A 4 -1.43 -1.15 47.61
C ALA A 4 0.01 -1.66 47.36
N ILE A 5 0.96 -0.75 47.19
CA ILE A 5 2.38 -1.10 47.00
C ILE A 5 2.92 -1.59 48.34
N PRO A 6 3.61 -2.76 48.40
CA PRO A 6 4.23 -3.23 49.62
C PRO A 6 5.27 -2.24 50.15
N ALA A 7 5.31 -2.03 51.46
CA ALA A 7 6.18 -1.02 52.08
C ALA A 7 7.68 -1.27 51.79
N TYR A 8 8.08 -2.53 51.66
CA TYR A 8 9.46 -2.93 51.35
C TYR A 8 9.85 -2.67 49.88
N GLU A 9 8.88 -2.55 48.96
CA GLU A 9 9.16 -2.26 47.53
C GLU A 9 9.05 -0.76 47.21
N LYS A 10 8.51 0.06 48.12
CA LYS A 10 8.27 1.48 47.89
C LYS A 10 9.50 2.27 47.38
N PRO A 11 10.72 2.13 47.94
CA PRO A 11 11.88 2.88 47.45
C PRO A 11 12.27 2.47 46.02
N LEU A 12 12.19 1.17 45.71
CA LEU A 12 12.45 0.65 44.36
C LEU A 12 11.39 1.11 43.36
N TYR A 13 10.12 1.14 43.78
CA TYR A 13 9.02 1.66 42.97
C TYR A 13 9.22 3.14 42.60
N GLU A 14 9.67 3.97 43.54
CA GLU A 14 9.98 5.39 43.29
C GLU A 14 11.14 5.54 42.29
N SER A 15 12.19 4.72 42.43
CA SER A 15 13.33 4.70 41.51
C SER A 15 12.92 4.26 40.09
N LEU A 16 12.13 3.20 39.97
CA LEU A 16 11.59 2.72 38.70
C LEU A 16 10.67 3.75 38.06
N THR A 17 9.89 4.48 38.86
CA THR A 17 9.04 5.58 38.37
C THR A 17 9.90 6.71 37.79
N GLY A 18 11.05 7.00 38.41
CA GLY A 18 12.03 7.95 37.87
C GLY A 18 12.58 7.53 36.51
N LEU A 19 12.92 6.25 36.35
CA LEU A 19 13.35 5.68 35.06
C LEU A 19 12.24 5.75 34.00
N TYR A 20 11.01 5.39 34.38
CA TYR A 20 9.86 5.50 33.48
C TYR A 20 9.65 6.93 32.98
N ASN A 21 9.74 7.93 33.87
CA ASN A 21 9.59 9.33 33.49
C ASN A 21 10.72 9.77 32.54
N THR A 22 11.95 9.36 32.81
CA THR A 22 13.10 9.66 31.94
C THR A 22 12.91 9.09 30.53
N LEU A 23 12.45 7.83 30.42
CA LEU A 23 12.11 7.21 29.13
C LEU A 23 10.94 7.89 28.44
N SER A 24 9.93 8.28 29.20
CA SER A 24 8.76 9.00 28.68
C SER A 24 9.16 10.39 28.13
N ASP A 25 10.07 11.08 28.80
CA ASP A 25 10.58 12.38 28.35
C ASP A 25 11.42 12.24 27.07
N LEU A 26 12.25 11.19 26.99
CA LEU A 26 12.99 10.86 25.77
C LEU A 26 12.05 10.55 24.61
N LYS A 27 11.01 9.76 24.87
CA LYS A 27 9.97 9.47 23.89
C LYS A 27 9.24 10.72 23.43
N ASN A 28 8.96 11.69 24.30
CA ASN A 28 8.19 12.88 23.93
C ASN A 28 9.05 13.96 23.24
N ASN A 29 10.37 13.90 23.41
CA ASN A 29 11.28 14.83 22.77
C ASN A 29 11.45 14.50 21.28
N ARG A 30 10.85 15.32 20.40
CA ARG A 30 10.95 15.18 18.94
C ARG A 30 12.06 16.03 18.30
N THR A 31 12.77 16.85 19.07
CA THR A 31 13.83 17.74 18.52
C THR A 31 15.19 17.06 18.43
N LYS A 32 15.37 15.93 19.13
CA LYS A 32 16.63 15.18 19.17
C LYS A 32 16.39 13.68 18.96
N TYR A 33 17.26 13.05 18.19
CA TYR A 33 17.28 11.60 17.98
C TYR A 33 17.59 10.83 19.27
N ILE A 34 16.99 9.65 19.40
CA ILE A 34 17.28 8.73 20.52
C ILE A 34 18.66 8.08 20.31
N SER A 35 19.58 8.28 21.24
CA SER A 35 20.94 7.72 21.19
C SER A 35 21.00 6.37 21.90
N SER A 36 21.62 5.37 21.25
CA SER A 36 21.80 4.03 21.82
C SER A 36 22.52 4.05 23.18
N LYS A 37 23.59 4.83 23.34
CA LYS A 37 24.33 4.94 24.62
C LYS A 37 23.45 5.39 25.78
N GLN A 38 22.55 6.35 25.53
CA GLN A 38 21.64 6.82 26.56
C GLN A 38 20.63 5.74 26.95
N VAL A 39 20.13 4.97 25.97
CA VAL A 39 19.23 3.84 26.22
C VAL A 39 19.95 2.74 27.00
N TYR A 40 21.22 2.43 26.70
CA TYR A 40 22.03 1.47 27.46
C TYR A 40 22.21 1.87 28.94
N ILE A 41 22.51 3.14 29.22
CA ILE A 41 22.65 3.61 30.62
C ILE A 41 21.35 3.41 31.41
N ILE A 42 20.20 3.74 30.81
CA ILE A 42 18.90 3.56 31.44
C ILE A 42 18.58 2.07 31.60
N TYR A 43 18.96 1.26 30.62
CA TYR A 43 18.79 -0.18 30.63
C TYR A 43 19.60 -0.85 31.75
N ASP A 44 20.86 -0.48 31.93
CA ASP A 44 21.72 -1.00 33.00
C ASP A 44 21.19 -0.62 34.38
N ASP A 45 20.77 0.64 34.58
CA ASP A 45 20.17 1.06 35.85
C ASP A 45 18.84 0.36 36.12
N PHE A 46 18.05 0.11 35.07
CA PHE A 46 16.82 -0.66 35.18
C PHE A 46 17.08 -2.10 35.62
N LEU A 47 18.05 -2.79 35.03
CA LEU A 47 18.41 -4.17 35.41
C LEU A 47 18.91 -4.24 36.85
N LYS A 48 19.72 -3.26 37.26
CA LYS A 48 20.17 -3.15 38.66
C LYS A 48 18.99 -3.05 39.63
N GLN A 49 18.01 -2.20 39.34
CA GLN A 49 16.81 -2.07 40.19
C GLN A 49 15.95 -3.34 40.20
N VAL A 50 15.85 -4.06 39.08
CA VAL A 50 15.17 -5.36 39.02
C VAL A 50 15.91 -6.41 39.85
N HIS A 51 17.23 -6.44 39.80
CA HIS A 51 18.04 -7.35 40.60
C HIS A 51 17.87 -7.08 42.10
N GLU A 52 17.97 -5.81 42.52
CA GLU A 52 17.70 -5.38 43.89
C GLU A 52 16.28 -5.79 44.33
N LEU A 53 15.28 -5.67 43.45
CA LEU A 53 13.92 -6.14 43.71
C LEU A 53 13.86 -7.67 43.89
N SER A 54 14.59 -8.44 43.09
CA SER A 54 14.66 -9.90 43.26
C SER A 54 15.27 -10.28 44.61
N ILE A 55 16.30 -9.56 45.07
CA ILE A 55 16.94 -9.80 46.38
C ILE A 55 15.94 -9.50 47.50
N VAL A 56 15.32 -8.31 47.49
CA VAL A 56 14.35 -7.90 48.53
C VAL A 56 13.18 -8.89 48.61
N ARG A 57 12.68 -9.37 47.47
CA ARG A 57 11.60 -10.37 47.43
C ARG A 57 12.03 -11.71 48.03
N LYS A 58 13.23 -12.20 47.70
CA LYS A 58 13.79 -13.43 48.28
C LYS A 58 13.97 -13.30 49.79
N ASP A 59 14.43 -12.15 50.28
CA ASP A 59 14.60 -11.89 51.71
C ASP A 59 13.26 -11.91 52.47
N GLU A 60 12.20 -11.36 51.88
CA GLU A 60 10.85 -11.42 52.48
C GLU A 60 10.21 -12.80 52.41
N GLU A 61 10.44 -13.56 51.33
CA GLU A 61 10.04 -14.98 51.24
C GLU A 61 10.74 -15.84 52.29
N LEU A 62 12.05 -15.61 52.51
CA LEU A 62 12.84 -16.28 53.55
C LEU A 62 12.36 -15.94 54.97
N LYS A 63 11.78 -14.74 55.17
CA LYS A 63 11.09 -14.35 56.43
C LYS A 63 9.71 -14.99 56.58
N GLY A 64 9.28 -15.84 55.64
CA GLY A 64 8.02 -16.58 55.68
C GLY A 64 6.82 -15.79 55.15
N MET A 65 7.03 -14.67 54.45
CA MET A 65 5.92 -13.94 53.81
C MET A 65 5.57 -14.55 52.44
N THR A 66 4.29 -14.83 52.21
CA THR A 66 3.79 -15.19 50.87
C THR A 66 3.56 -13.93 50.04
N LEU A 67 4.31 -13.78 48.95
CA LEU A 67 4.18 -12.63 48.04
C LEU A 67 2.89 -12.72 47.20
N GLN A 68 2.13 -11.61 47.13
CA GLN A 68 0.94 -11.49 46.30
C GLN A 68 1.31 -10.89 44.93
N LEU A 69 1.85 -11.73 44.04
CA LEU A 69 2.22 -11.37 42.67
C LEU A 69 1.08 -11.72 41.69
N PRO A 70 0.82 -10.93 40.63
CA PRO A 70 1.51 -9.70 40.24
C PRO A 70 1.06 -8.48 41.04
N ASN A 71 1.98 -7.55 41.30
CA ASN A 71 1.75 -6.30 42.01
C ASN A 71 1.90 -5.06 41.08
N PRO A 72 1.63 -3.82 41.57
CA PRO A 72 1.80 -2.62 40.75
C PRO A 72 3.24 -2.40 40.26
N THR A 73 4.25 -2.79 41.05
CA THR A 73 5.67 -2.74 40.68
C THR A 73 5.95 -3.63 39.46
N ASP A 74 5.38 -4.83 39.39
CA ASP A 74 5.51 -5.71 38.22
C ASP A 74 4.84 -5.13 36.96
N SER A 75 3.75 -4.39 37.15
CA SER A 75 3.07 -3.69 36.04
C SER A 75 3.93 -2.53 35.52
N LEU A 76 4.62 -1.82 36.42
CA LEU A 76 5.57 -0.77 36.08
C LEU A 76 6.81 -1.32 35.36
N ILE A 77 7.32 -2.48 35.80
CA ILE A 77 8.41 -3.21 35.13
C ILE A 77 8.01 -3.59 33.70
N ASP A 78 6.81 -4.14 33.49
CA ASP A 78 6.30 -4.47 32.15
C ASP A 78 6.19 -3.23 31.25
N ASP A 79 5.72 -2.10 31.81
CA ASP A 79 5.60 -0.82 31.09
C ASP A 79 6.99 -0.22 30.74
N ILE A 80 7.95 -0.22 31.67
CA ILE A 80 9.33 0.24 31.42
C ILE A 80 10.02 -0.63 30.38
N TRP A 81 9.91 -1.96 30.49
CA TRP A 81 10.54 -2.88 29.56
C TRP A 81 9.96 -2.75 28.15
N GLN A 82 8.64 -2.54 28.01
CA GLN A 82 8.04 -2.25 26.70
C GLN A 82 8.59 -0.95 26.08
N LEU A 83 8.74 0.11 26.87
CA LEU A 83 9.36 1.36 26.41
C LEU A 83 10.84 1.20 26.03
N LEU A 84 11.62 0.48 26.84
CA LEU A 84 13.03 0.17 26.55
C LEU A 84 13.17 -0.64 25.27
N SER A 85 12.35 -1.69 25.11
CA SER A 85 12.29 -2.51 23.91
C SER A 85 12.01 -1.66 22.68
N LEU A 86 10.99 -0.78 22.71
CA LEU A 86 10.71 0.13 21.60
C LEU A 86 11.82 1.15 21.36
N SER A 87 12.51 1.60 22.42
CA SER A 87 13.65 2.51 22.32
C SER A 87 14.83 1.85 21.59
N PHE A 88 15.12 0.58 21.89
CA PHE A 88 16.12 -0.19 21.15
C PHE A 88 15.72 -0.40 19.68
N VAL A 89 14.43 -0.67 19.40
CA VAL A 89 13.92 -0.74 18.03
C VAL A 89 14.08 0.61 17.31
N THR A 90 13.79 1.76 17.94
CA THR A 90 14.04 3.09 17.33
C THR A 90 15.51 3.38 17.08
N CYS A 91 16.41 2.79 17.88
CA CYS A 91 17.84 2.86 17.64
C CYS A 91 18.31 1.91 16.53
N GLY A 92 17.44 1.10 15.91
CA GLY A 92 17.80 0.13 14.87
C GLY A 92 18.32 -1.22 15.38
N LEU A 93 18.30 -1.45 16.69
CA LEU A 93 18.83 -2.65 17.36
C LEU A 93 17.80 -3.79 17.40
N ILE A 94 17.25 -4.16 16.25
CA ILE A 94 16.12 -5.12 16.18
C ILE A 94 16.54 -6.54 16.59
N LYS A 95 17.80 -6.91 16.32
CA LYS A 95 18.38 -8.22 16.67
C LYS A 95 18.90 -8.28 18.12
N PHE A 96 18.78 -7.21 18.88
CA PHE A 96 19.17 -7.19 20.28
C PHE A 96 18.06 -7.83 21.13
N ALA A 97 18.41 -8.76 22.03
CA ALA A 97 17.40 -9.56 22.75
C ALA A 97 16.36 -8.71 23.51
N PRO A 98 16.72 -7.62 24.22
CA PRO A 98 15.75 -6.72 24.86
C PRO A 98 14.77 -6.04 23.90
N ALA A 99 15.16 -5.81 22.65
CA ALA A 99 14.30 -5.20 21.63
C ALA A 99 13.09 -6.09 21.28
N THR A 100 13.17 -7.40 21.54
CA THR A 100 12.10 -8.35 21.21
C THR A 100 10.89 -8.28 22.16
N TYR A 101 11.02 -7.69 23.35
CA TYR A 101 10.01 -7.80 24.41
C TYR A 101 8.65 -7.16 24.09
N SER A 102 8.64 -6.01 23.41
CA SER A 102 7.39 -5.36 22.99
C SER A 102 6.63 -6.24 21.98
N SER A 103 7.38 -6.91 21.10
CA SER A 103 6.81 -7.91 20.19
C SER A 103 6.28 -9.15 20.93
N LEU A 104 7.03 -9.68 21.92
CA LEU A 104 6.57 -10.79 22.78
C LEU A 104 5.31 -10.43 23.56
N SER A 105 5.23 -9.22 24.12
CA SER A 105 4.06 -8.76 24.87
C SER A 105 2.83 -8.63 23.98
N THR A 106 3.01 -8.17 22.74
CA THR A 106 1.95 -8.11 21.74
C THR A 106 1.49 -9.52 21.31
N VAL A 107 2.43 -10.43 21.06
CA VAL A 107 2.15 -11.84 20.72
C VAL A 107 1.42 -12.55 21.86
N TYR A 108 1.85 -12.35 23.11
CA TYR A 108 1.19 -12.89 24.28
C TYR A 108 -0.29 -12.46 24.33
N LYS A 109 -0.55 -11.16 24.12
CA LYS A 109 -1.93 -10.63 24.08
C LYS A 109 -2.75 -11.27 22.95
N LEU A 110 -2.20 -11.34 21.74
CA LEU A 110 -2.86 -12.02 20.61
C LEU A 110 -3.21 -13.48 20.95
N LEU A 111 -2.27 -14.25 21.50
CA LEU A 111 -2.50 -15.64 21.91
C LEU A 111 -3.58 -15.75 23.00
N THR A 112 -3.57 -14.88 24.01
CA THR A 112 -4.62 -14.87 25.04
C THR A 112 -6.00 -14.55 24.47
N HIS A 113 -6.09 -13.65 23.48
CA HIS A 113 -7.35 -13.32 22.80
C HIS A 113 -7.81 -14.47 21.90
N LEU A 114 -6.89 -15.18 21.23
CA LEU A 114 -7.21 -16.40 20.49
C LEU A 114 -7.77 -17.49 21.41
N LYS A 115 -7.16 -17.65 22.60
CA LYS A 115 -7.64 -18.57 23.63
C LYS A 115 -9.02 -18.19 24.17
N GLU A 116 -9.30 -16.91 24.35
CA GLU A 116 -10.64 -16.44 24.79
C GLU A 116 -11.70 -16.66 23.72
N CYS A 117 -11.35 -16.46 22.44
CA CYS A 117 -12.25 -16.69 21.31
C CYS A 117 -12.48 -18.18 20.97
N GLN A 118 -11.54 -19.07 21.32
CA GLN A 118 -11.53 -20.51 21.00
C GLN A 118 -11.72 -20.86 19.52
N ILE A 119 -11.51 -19.89 18.62
CA ILE A 119 -11.88 -20.00 17.21
C ILE A 119 -10.75 -19.41 16.37
N TYR A 120 -9.92 -20.30 15.83
CA TYR A 120 -8.71 -20.01 15.08
C TYR A 120 -8.36 -21.17 14.16
N SER A 121 -7.72 -20.89 13.02
CA SER A 121 -7.18 -21.91 12.11
C SER A 121 -5.71 -22.20 12.45
N PHE A 122 -5.24 -23.39 12.06
CA PHE A 122 -3.80 -23.70 12.09
C PHE A 122 -2.98 -22.69 11.28
N ASP A 123 -3.53 -22.16 10.18
CA ASP A 123 -2.87 -21.12 9.38
C ASP A 123 -2.71 -19.79 10.14
N ASP A 124 -3.57 -19.50 11.12
CA ASP A 124 -3.43 -18.29 11.95
C ASP A 124 -2.29 -18.44 12.99
N LEU A 125 -1.98 -19.67 13.38
CA LEU A 125 -0.94 -19.99 14.36
C LEU A 125 0.46 -20.08 13.75
N LYS A 126 0.57 -20.47 12.47
CA LYS A 126 1.87 -20.61 11.77
C LYS A 126 2.77 -19.36 11.86
N PRO A 127 2.29 -18.13 11.57
CA PRO A 127 3.14 -16.94 11.65
C PRO A 127 3.61 -16.66 13.08
N ILE A 128 2.75 -16.92 14.08
CA ILE A 128 3.09 -16.72 15.49
C ILE A 128 4.18 -17.72 15.91
N LYS A 129 4.10 -18.97 15.45
CA LYS A 129 5.14 -19.98 15.70
C LYS A 129 6.49 -19.56 15.14
N ALA A 130 6.53 -19.19 13.85
CA ALA A 130 7.76 -18.75 13.19
C ALA A 130 8.40 -17.58 13.95
N ARG A 131 7.59 -16.62 14.41
CA ARG A 131 8.10 -15.49 15.21
C ARG A 131 8.62 -15.90 16.58
N LEU A 132 7.93 -16.80 17.29
CA LEU A 132 8.40 -17.29 18.59
C LEU A 132 9.71 -18.07 18.47
N GLU A 133 9.90 -18.83 17.38
CA GLU A 133 11.16 -19.51 17.06
C GLU A 133 12.26 -18.50 16.73
N GLU A 134 11.98 -17.47 15.93
CA GLU A 134 12.93 -16.39 15.64
C GLU A 134 13.39 -15.67 16.93
N ILE A 135 12.45 -15.25 17.78
CA ILE A 135 12.78 -14.58 19.05
C ILE A 135 13.58 -15.50 19.97
N LYS A 136 13.24 -16.79 19.99
CA LYS A 136 14.04 -17.79 20.73
C LYS A 136 15.47 -17.83 20.22
N THR A 137 15.67 -17.89 18.90
CA THR A 137 17.03 -17.90 18.32
C THR A 137 17.81 -16.63 18.64
N ILE A 138 17.15 -15.46 18.68
CA ILE A 138 17.78 -14.19 19.06
C ILE A 138 18.28 -14.26 20.51
N ILE A 139 17.45 -14.74 21.44
CA ILE A 139 17.79 -14.86 22.86
C ILE A 139 18.90 -15.89 23.09
N ASP A 140 18.83 -17.05 22.42
CA ASP A 140 19.86 -18.08 22.57
C ASP A 140 21.21 -17.58 22.00
N THR A 141 21.21 -16.88 20.86
CA THR A 141 22.43 -16.31 20.27
C THR A 141 23.05 -15.22 21.15
N SER A 142 22.25 -14.37 21.80
CA SER A 142 22.78 -13.34 22.70
C SER A 142 23.48 -13.94 23.91
N GLU A 143 22.98 -15.05 24.44
CA GLU A 143 23.61 -15.71 25.59
C GLU A 143 24.90 -16.43 25.21
N ASP A 144 24.94 -17.07 24.04
CA ASP A 144 26.13 -17.80 23.58
C ASP A 144 27.29 -16.85 23.19
N ALA A 145 26.98 -15.64 22.70
CA ALA A 145 27.97 -14.63 22.34
C ALA A 145 28.73 -14.06 23.57
N ASP A 146 28.16 -14.24 24.75
CA ASP A 146 28.54 -13.58 25.99
C ASP A 146 29.38 -14.46 26.93
N ASP A 147 29.72 -15.69 26.54
CA ASP A 147 30.53 -16.64 27.34
C ASP A 147 32.05 -16.35 27.28
N SER A 148 32.44 -15.15 26.84
CA SER A 148 33.82 -14.70 26.70
C SER A 148 34.43 -14.17 28.01
N GLY A 149 34.28 -14.89 29.12
CA GLY A 149 35.17 -14.90 30.31
C GLY A 149 35.68 -13.61 30.96
N SER A 150 35.21 -12.40 30.61
CA SER A 150 35.72 -11.11 31.09
C SER A 150 34.64 -10.16 31.62
N ASP A 151 33.56 -10.69 32.15
CA ASP A 151 32.45 -9.89 32.69
C ASP A 151 32.64 -9.59 34.18
N SER A 152 32.30 -8.36 34.59
CA SER A 152 32.21 -7.99 36.01
C SER A 152 30.98 -8.64 36.67
N ASP A 153 31.00 -8.84 37.99
CA ASP A 153 29.87 -9.42 38.75
C ASP A 153 28.53 -8.72 38.44
N ASP A 154 28.52 -7.38 38.40
CA ASP A 154 27.31 -6.60 38.04
C ASP A 154 26.77 -6.94 36.63
N MET A 155 27.66 -7.22 35.68
CA MET A 155 27.29 -7.56 34.29
C MET A 155 26.70 -8.97 34.21
N ILE A 156 27.21 -9.90 35.03
CA ILE A 156 26.69 -11.27 35.13
C ILE A 156 25.28 -11.26 35.73
N ASP A 157 25.04 -10.46 36.77
CA ASP A 157 23.72 -10.32 37.38
C ASP A 157 22.73 -9.65 36.44
N HIS A 158 23.14 -8.59 35.72
CA HIS A 158 22.34 -7.96 34.68
C HIS A 158 21.91 -8.95 33.58
N LYS A 159 22.85 -9.72 33.02
CA LYS A 159 22.59 -10.77 32.02
C LYS A 159 21.63 -11.83 32.54
N ARG A 160 21.78 -12.24 33.81
CA ARG A 160 20.88 -13.19 34.46
C ARG A 160 19.45 -12.66 34.54
N GLU A 161 19.25 -11.44 35.03
CA GLU A 161 17.91 -10.85 35.16
C GLU A 161 17.25 -10.62 33.79
N GLU A 162 18.04 -10.19 32.79
CA GLU A 162 17.57 -10.07 31.40
C GLU A 162 17.06 -11.40 30.86
N SER A 163 17.92 -12.43 30.88
CA SER A 163 17.57 -13.77 30.41
C SER A 163 16.33 -14.30 31.15
N LEU A 164 16.26 -14.10 32.47
CA LEU A 164 15.13 -14.54 33.28
C LEU A 164 13.82 -13.86 32.85
N LEU A 165 13.81 -12.54 32.64
CA LEU A 165 12.59 -11.83 32.25
C LEU A 165 12.14 -12.19 30.82
N LEU A 166 13.07 -12.24 29.87
CA LEU A 166 12.78 -12.59 28.47
C LEU A 166 12.34 -14.05 28.34
N ARG A 167 13.08 -15.00 28.93
CA ARG A 167 12.71 -16.42 28.89
C ARG A 167 11.42 -16.72 29.61
N ASN A 168 11.14 -16.06 30.75
CA ASN A 168 9.86 -16.23 31.43
C ASN A 168 8.69 -15.76 30.55
N LYS A 169 8.84 -14.63 29.84
CA LYS A 169 7.81 -14.14 28.92
C LYS A 169 7.66 -15.06 27.70
N LEU A 170 8.78 -15.49 27.11
CA LEU A 170 8.80 -16.42 25.97
C LEU A 170 8.14 -17.76 26.33
N THR A 171 8.51 -18.33 27.48
CA THR A 171 7.96 -19.60 27.98
C THR A 171 6.45 -19.49 28.18
N LYS A 172 5.95 -18.39 28.75
CA LYS A 172 4.51 -18.13 28.87
C LYS A 172 3.82 -18.07 27.49
N CYS A 173 4.44 -17.43 26.51
CA CYS A 173 3.89 -17.40 25.14
C CYS A 173 3.85 -18.80 24.52
N GLN A 174 4.93 -19.56 24.66
CA GLN A 174 5.04 -20.93 24.15
C GLN A 174 4.04 -21.88 24.83
N GLN A 175 3.82 -21.75 26.14
CA GLN A 175 2.81 -22.52 26.87
C GLN A 175 1.40 -22.24 26.33
N VAL A 176 1.01 -20.96 26.20
CA VAL A 176 -0.31 -20.61 25.66
C VAL A 176 -0.44 -21.07 24.21
N TYR A 177 0.63 -20.98 23.42
CA TYR A 177 0.65 -21.48 22.04
C TYR A 177 0.44 -23.01 21.99
N GLN A 178 1.15 -23.78 22.83
CA GLN A 178 1.00 -25.24 22.91
C GLN A 178 -0.41 -25.64 23.32
N GLU A 179 -1.00 -24.95 24.31
CA GLU A 179 -2.38 -25.20 24.72
C GLU A 179 -3.39 -24.98 23.57
N LEU A 180 -3.16 -23.97 22.72
CA LEU A 180 -3.98 -23.71 21.53
C LEU A 180 -3.76 -24.78 20.44
N GLU A 181 -2.50 -25.13 20.17
CA GLU A 181 -2.16 -26.18 19.20
C GLU A 181 -2.77 -27.53 19.61
N ASP A 182 -2.66 -27.91 20.88
CA ASP A 182 -3.23 -29.15 21.42
C ASP A 182 -4.76 -29.13 21.41
N SER A 183 -5.39 -27.97 21.64
CA SER A 183 -6.84 -27.83 21.52
C SER A 183 -7.32 -28.04 20.08
N PHE A 184 -6.56 -27.58 19.09
CA PHE A 184 -6.88 -27.81 17.68
C PHE A 184 -6.63 -29.28 17.26
N ARG A 185 -5.55 -29.91 17.72
CA ARG A 185 -5.23 -31.33 17.43
C ARG A 185 -6.29 -32.32 17.91
N LYS A 186 -7.18 -31.91 18.82
CA LYS A 186 -8.34 -32.72 19.25
C LYS A 186 -9.46 -32.76 18.21
N ILE A 187 -9.44 -31.89 17.20
CA ILE A 187 -10.41 -31.89 16.11
C ILE A 187 -10.07 -33.03 15.13
N PRO A 188 -11.01 -33.92 14.81
CA PRO A 188 -10.82 -34.98 13.82
C PRO A 188 -10.45 -34.45 12.44
N LYS A 189 -9.52 -35.12 11.75
CA LYS A 189 -8.99 -34.70 10.43
C LYS A 189 -10.06 -34.62 9.33
N ASP A 190 -11.11 -35.41 9.44
CA ASP A 190 -12.23 -35.42 8.48
C ASP A 190 -13.18 -34.23 8.67
N LEU A 191 -13.26 -33.68 9.89
CA LEU A 191 -14.06 -32.48 10.21
C LEU A 191 -13.26 -31.17 10.18
N GLU A 192 -11.94 -31.26 10.04
CA GLU A 192 -11.03 -30.10 9.91
C GLU A 192 -11.41 -29.17 8.73
N PRO A 193 -11.78 -29.66 7.53
CA PRO A 193 -12.22 -28.79 6.43
C PRO A 193 -13.49 -28.02 6.77
N THR A 194 -14.46 -28.67 7.40
CA THR A 194 -15.73 -28.05 7.81
C THR A 194 -15.49 -26.99 8.89
N TYR A 195 -14.62 -27.28 9.87
CA TYR A 195 -14.19 -26.32 10.88
C TYR A 195 -13.49 -25.09 10.27
N ALA A 196 -12.55 -25.32 9.34
CA ALA A 196 -11.83 -24.25 8.65
C ALA A 196 -12.77 -23.36 7.83
N LYS A 197 -13.73 -23.93 7.10
CA LYS A 197 -14.73 -23.18 6.32
C LYS A 197 -15.65 -22.37 7.23
N LEU A 198 -16.12 -22.91 8.36
CA LEU A 198 -16.90 -22.15 9.36
C LEU A 198 -16.10 -20.98 9.96
N ILE A 199 -14.81 -21.17 10.25
CA ILE A 199 -13.94 -20.08 10.70
C ILE A 199 -13.81 -19.01 9.62
N GLN A 200 -13.63 -19.40 8.36
CA GLN A 200 -13.52 -18.48 7.24
C GLN A 200 -14.79 -17.64 7.11
N ILE A 201 -15.97 -18.27 7.10
CA ILE A 201 -17.28 -17.60 7.07
C ILE A 201 -17.38 -16.61 8.23
N ARG A 202 -17.08 -17.05 9.46
CA ARG A 202 -17.12 -16.19 10.65
C ARG A 202 -16.18 -14.99 10.56
N LYS A 203 -14.95 -15.18 10.07
CA LYS A 203 -13.99 -14.08 9.87
C LYS A 203 -14.53 -13.05 8.87
N VAL A 204 -15.12 -13.51 7.77
CA VAL A 204 -15.72 -12.62 6.77
C VAL A 204 -16.89 -11.85 7.39
N LEU A 205 -17.81 -12.53 8.07
CA LEU A 205 -18.95 -11.89 8.75
C LEU A 205 -18.51 -10.84 9.78
N LEU A 206 -17.54 -11.17 10.63
CA LEU A 206 -16.98 -10.23 11.61
C LEU A 206 -16.27 -9.06 10.95
N ASN A 207 -15.64 -9.26 9.79
CA ASN A 207 -15.05 -8.17 9.02
C ASN A 207 -16.14 -7.20 8.53
N TYR A 208 -17.21 -7.70 7.90
CA TYR A 208 -18.33 -6.85 7.47
C TYR A 208 -19.02 -6.13 8.64
N LEU A 209 -19.18 -6.79 9.80
CA LEU A 209 -19.76 -6.16 11.00
C LEU A 209 -18.89 -5.03 11.59
N THR A 210 -17.59 -5.01 11.28
CA THR A 210 -16.64 -4.05 11.86
C THR A 210 -16.06 -3.07 10.84
N HIS A 211 -16.33 -3.29 9.56
CA HIS A 211 -15.95 -2.42 8.45
C HIS A 211 -17.15 -1.57 8.03
N GLN A 212 -16.91 -0.30 7.71
CA GLN A 212 -17.94 0.59 7.17
C GLN A 212 -17.96 0.43 5.65
N GLU A 213 -18.41 -0.74 5.15
CA GLU A 213 -18.67 -0.88 3.71
C GLU A 213 -19.81 0.07 3.33
N THR A 214 -19.54 0.98 2.39
CA THR A 214 -20.48 2.06 2.05
C THR A 214 -21.53 1.64 1.04
N ASP A 215 -21.37 0.48 0.40
CA ASP A 215 -22.28 -0.07 -0.59
C ASP A 215 -23.12 -1.23 0.00
N PRO A 216 -24.40 -0.99 0.34
CA PRO A 216 -25.28 -2.00 0.92
C PRO A 216 -25.49 -3.21 0.00
N ARG A 217 -25.41 -3.04 -1.33
CA ARG A 217 -25.67 -4.13 -2.29
C ARG A 217 -24.60 -5.22 -2.20
N LYS A 218 -23.33 -4.82 -2.12
CA LYS A 218 -22.21 -5.74 -1.93
C LYS A 218 -22.29 -6.51 -0.63
N VAL A 219 -22.80 -5.86 0.43
CA VAL A 219 -23.01 -6.52 1.73
C VAL A 219 -24.13 -7.55 1.62
N SER A 220 -25.28 -7.20 1.03
CA SER A 220 -26.40 -8.13 0.84
C SER A 220 -26.02 -9.33 -0.02
N GLN A 221 -25.39 -9.10 -1.19
CA GLN A 221 -24.88 -10.15 -2.07
C GLN A 221 -23.95 -11.11 -1.32
N LYS A 222 -22.97 -10.56 -0.57
CA LYS A 222 -22.04 -11.40 0.18
C LYS A 222 -22.68 -12.16 1.33
N VAL A 223 -23.70 -11.58 1.98
CA VAL A 223 -24.46 -12.25 3.03
C VAL A 223 -25.26 -13.44 2.47
N GLU A 224 -25.84 -13.30 1.28
CA GLU A 224 -26.54 -14.40 0.59
C GLU A 224 -25.59 -15.53 0.18
N GLU A 225 -24.42 -15.19 -0.37
CA GLU A 225 -23.36 -16.17 -0.64
C GLU A 225 -22.97 -16.94 0.63
N LEU A 226 -22.72 -16.25 1.75
CA LEU A 226 -22.33 -16.88 3.01
C LEU A 226 -23.46 -17.73 3.61
N GLU A 227 -24.73 -17.35 3.41
CA GLU A 227 -25.88 -18.14 3.80
C GLU A 227 -26.00 -19.43 2.96
N SER A 228 -25.67 -19.37 1.68
CA SER A 228 -25.60 -20.55 0.81
C SER A 228 -24.48 -21.51 1.26
N ASP A 229 -23.30 -20.98 1.58
CA ASP A 229 -22.16 -21.73 2.11
C ASP A 229 -22.50 -22.42 3.45
N LEU A 230 -23.24 -21.74 4.34
CA LEU A 230 -23.71 -22.35 5.60
C LEU A 230 -24.72 -23.47 5.35
N LYS A 231 -25.65 -23.32 4.40
CA LYS A 231 -26.60 -24.39 4.03
C LYS A 231 -25.88 -25.64 3.51
N ILE A 232 -24.81 -25.45 2.72
CA ILE A 232 -23.97 -26.56 2.27
C ILE A 232 -23.34 -27.28 3.47
N ILE A 233 -22.84 -26.55 4.46
CA ILE A 233 -22.26 -27.13 5.68
C ILE A 233 -23.34 -27.84 6.53
N GLU A 234 -24.54 -27.28 6.61
CA GLU A 234 -25.68 -27.91 7.31
C GLU A 234 -26.11 -29.22 6.66
N SER A 235 -26.03 -29.33 5.33
CA SER A 235 -26.35 -30.57 4.60
C SER A 235 -25.42 -31.75 4.96
N GLN A 236 -24.27 -31.47 5.59
CA GLN A 236 -23.34 -32.49 6.07
C GLN A 236 -23.74 -33.08 7.44
N ARG A 237 -24.80 -32.55 8.09
CA ARG A 237 -25.31 -33.03 9.38
C ARG A 237 -26.34 -34.15 9.19
N ASP A 238 -26.49 -35.04 10.19
CA ASP A 238 -27.63 -35.96 10.27
C ASP A 238 -28.94 -35.26 10.65
N ASP A 239 -30.04 -36.01 10.56
CA ASP A 239 -31.36 -35.66 11.09
C ASP A 239 -31.35 -35.27 12.59
N GLY A 240 -30.28 -35.62 13.32
CA GLY A 240 -30.04 -35.28 14.72
C GLY A 240 -29.24 -33.99 14.93
N GLY A 241 -28.84 -33.30 13.86
CA GLY A 241 -28.03 -32.07 13.91
C GLY A 241 -26.57 -32.27 14.30
N LYS A 242 -26.03 -33.48 14.11
CA LYS A 242 -24.64 -33.87 14.39
C LYS A 242 -23.83 -34.04 13.11
N PHE A 243 -22.54 -33.70 13.20
CA PHE A 243 -21.55 -33.96 12.16
C PHE A 243 -20.97 -35.37 12.36
N HIS A 244 -20.81 -36.11 11.27
CA HIS A 244 -20.26 -37.45 11.31
C HIS A 244 -18.74 -37.41 11.19
N SER A 245 -18.05 -38.23 11.99
CA SER A 245 -16.63 -38.52 11.79
C SER A 245 -16.41 -40.03 11.73
N ALA A 246 -15.63 -40.49 10.76
CA ALA A 246 -15.23 -41.89 10.63
C ALA A 246 -14.00 -42.22 11.50
N VAL A 247 -13.35 -41.20 12.08
CA VAL A 247 -12.01 -41.29 12.68
C VAL A 247 -12.01 -40.98 14.19
N ALA A 248 -13.04 -40.31 14.70
CA ALA A 248 -13.07 -39.79 16.07
C ALA A 248 -13.52 -40.81 17.13
N SER A 249 -12.98 -40.68 18.35
CA SER A 249 -13.54 -41.32 19.54
C SER A 249 -14.85 -40.64 19.97
N GLU A 250 -15.75 -41.36 20.65
CA GLU A 250 -17.06 -40.82 21.10
C GLU A 250 -16.95 -39.56 21.97
N SER A 251 -15.88 -39.45 22.78
CA SER A 251 -15.61 -38.30 23.63
C SER A 251 -15.12 -37.07 22.85
N ASP A 252 -14.20 -37.28 21.91
CA ASP A 252 -13.64 -36.21 21.07
C ASP A 252 -14.69 -35.69 20.09
N LEU A 253 -15.54 -36.58 19.58
CA LEU A 253 -16.66 -36.23 18.71
C LEU A 253 -17.68 -35.34 19.43
N ASN A 254 -18.03 -35.64 20.69
CA ASN A 254 -18.94 -34.78 21.47
C ASN A 254 -18.37 -33.37 21.70
N THR A 255 -17.08 -33.28 22.02
CA THR A 255 -16.42 -31.98 22.21
C THR A 255 -16.36 -31.18 20.91
N THR A 256 -15.99 -31.85 19.81
CA THR A 256 -15.96 -31.25 18.46
C THR A 256 -17.34 -30.81 18.01
N GLN A 257 -18.38 -31.60 18.31
CA GLN A 257 -19.75 -31.29 17.96
C GLN A 257 -20.24 -30.01 18.65
N MET A 258 -19.92 -29.84 19.93
CA MET A 258 -20.27 -28.62 20.66
C MET A 258 -19.61 -27.38 20.03
N VAL A 259 -18.34 -27.49 19.64
CA VAL A 259 -17.60 -26.39 19.00
C VAL A 259 -18.19 -26.05 17.63
N LEU A 260 -18.44 -27.04 16.78
CA LEU A 260 -18.99 -26.83 15.43
C LEU A 260 -20.43 -26.31 15.46
N ASN A 261 -21.27 -26.80 16.39
CA ASN A 261 -22.62 -26.30 16.56
C ASN A 261 -22.63 -24.85 17.07
N ALA A 262 -21.81 -24.54 18.08
CA ALA A 262 -21.67 -23.18 18.57
C ALA A 262 -21.19 -22.22 17.46
N LEU A 263 -20.22 -22.65 16.65
CA LEU A 263 -19.72 -21.88 15.52
C LEU A 263 -20.78 -21.61 14.46
N LEU A 264 -21.54 -22.63 14.09
CA LEU A 264 -22.59 -22.49 13.09
C LEU A 264 -23.71 -21.57 13.60
N ASP A 265 -24.12 -21.74 14.86
CA ASP A 265 -25.09 -20.86 15.50
C ASP A 265 -24.59 -19.42 15.52
N GLU A 266 -23.31 -19.18 15.85
CA GLU A 266 -22.71 -17.85 15.79
C GLU A 266 -22.75 -17.25 14.39
N CYS A 267 -22.42 -18.02 13.34
CA CYS A 267 -22.45 -17.53 11.96
C CYS A 267 -23.87 -17.13 11.54
N HIS A 268 -24.88 -17.94 11.86
CA HIS A 268 -26.29 -17.59 11.60
C HIS A 268 -26.74 -16.34 12.34
N ASN A 269 -26.31 -16.18 13.60
CA ASN A 269 -26.61 -14.97 14.35
C ASN A 269 -25.96 -13.73 13.71
N PHE A 270 -24.70 -13.82 13.25
CA PHE A 270 -24.04 -12.70 12.57
C PHE A 270 -24.67 -12.37 11.22
N ILE A 271 -25.10 -13.38 10.45
CA ILE A 271 -25.86 -13.15 9.21
C ILE A 271 -27.16 -12.42 9.50
N LYS A 272 -27.90 -12.86 10.53
CA LYS A 272 -29.13 -12.18 10.95
C LYS A 272 -28.85 -10.73 11.35
N ASP A 273 -27.80 -10.48 12.11
CA ASP A 273 -27.41 -9.14 12.54
C ASP A 273 -27.02 -8.26 11.34
N LEU A 274 -26.31 -8.80 10.34
CA LEU A 274 -25.97 -8.09 9.09
C LEU A 274 -27.19 -7.79 8.21
N LYS A 275 -28.15 -8.72 8.10
CA LYS A 275 -29.42 -8.49 7.39
C LYS A 275 -30.26 -7.38 8.06
N ILE A 276 -30.20 -7.28 9.38
CA ILE A 276 -30.85 -6.17 10.10
C ILE A 276 -30.13 -4.83 9.83
N GLN A 277 -28.80 -4.86 9.62
CA GLN A 277 -28.00 -3.66 9.32
C GLN A 277 -28.22 -3.08 7.92
N SER A 278 -28.64 -3.87 6.93
CA SER A 278 -28.98 -3.33 5.59
C SER A 278 -30.24 -2.46 5.61
N ASP A 279 -31.12 -2.68 6.59
CA ASP A 279 -32.45 -2.05 6.66
C ASP A 279 -32.47 -0.77 7.50
N THR A 280 -31.44 -0.47 8.31
CA THR A 280 -31.39 0.72 9.17
C THR A 280 -29.94 1.14 9.43
N THR A 281 -29.71 2.46 9.58
CA THR A 281 -28.40 3.10 9.70
C THR A 281 -27.55 2.57 10.87
N GLY A 282 -26.71 1.56 10.59
CA GLY A 282 -25.48 1.23 11.30
C GLY A 282 -25.60 0.36 12.56
N ILE A 283 -24.44 -0.13 13.02
CA ILE A 283 -24.17 -0.96 14.22
C ILE A 283 -24.81 -0.43 15.53
N SER A 284 -25.42 0.77 15.50
CA SER A 284 -26.18 1.34 16.61
C SER A 284 -27.35 0.45 17.04
N THR A 285 -27.96 -0.32 16.13
CA THR A 285 -29.09 -1.24 16.44
C THR A 285 -28.70 -2.41 17.34
N LEU A 286 -27.49 -2.97 17.20
CA LEU A 286 -26.95 -4.01 18.12
C LEU A 286 -26.89 -3.52 19.57
N PHE A 287 -26.73 -2.21 19.76
CA PHE A 287 -26.68 -1.56 21.07
C PHE A 287 -28.00 -0.91 21.50
N GLU A 288 -28.88 -0.55 20.56
CA GLU A 288 -30.22 0.00 20.82
C GLU A 288 -31.20 -1.09 21.25
N ASP A 289 -31.11 -2.30 20.68
CA ASP A 289 -31.88 -3.49 21.09
C ASP A 289 -31.51 -4.05 22.48
N LEU A 290 -30.53 -3.41 23.15
CA LEU A 290 -30.16 -3.64 24.54
C LEU A 290 -30.86 -2.66 25.50
N THR A 291 -31.58 -1.65 25.00
CA THR A 291 -32.38 -0.71 25.80
C THR A 291 -33.77 -1.29 26.07
N LEU A 292 -34.14 -1.46 27.35
CA LEU A 292 -35.46 -1.93 27.77
C LEU A 292 -35.91 -1.09 28.97
N ASP A 293 -37.17 -0.65 28.96
CA ASP A 293 -37.82 0.26 29.93
C ASP A 293 -37.98 -0.30 31.38
N ASP A 294 -37.25 -1.34 31.78
CA ASP A 294 -37.40 -1.97 33.10
C ASP A 294 -36.30 -1.52 34.10
N PRO A 295 -36.65 -0.96 35.28
CA PRO A 295 -35.69 -0.50 36.29
C PRO A 295 -34.75 -1.59 36.86
N GLN A 296 -35.02 -2.88 36.66
CA GLN A 296 -34.07 -3.95 37.03
C GLN A 296 -32.86 -4.07 36.06
N HIS A 297 -32.88 -3.35 34.93
CA HIS A 297 -31.85 -3.42 33.89
C HIS A 297 -30.90 -2.21 33.83
N GLU A 298 -30.99 -1.24 34.76
CA GLU A 298 -30.13 -0.04 34.78
C GLU A 298 -28.62 -0.38 34.83
N GLU A 299 -28.22 -1.45 35.53
CA GLU A 299 -26.83 -1.91 35.52
C GLU A 299 -26.40 -2.48 34.16
N PHE A 300 -27.30 -3.22 33.48
CA PHE A 300 -27.03 -3.78 32.16
C PHE A 300 -26.97 -2.71 31.09
N GLU A 301 -27.77 -1.66 31.20
CA GLU A 301 -27.72 -0.48 30.32
C GLU A 301 -26.40 0.29 30.49
N LYS A 302 -25.93 0.48 31.72
CA LYS A 302 -24.60 1.05 32.01
C LYS A 302 -23.47 0.18 31.44
N ILE A 303 -23.61 -1.14 31.45
CA ILE A 303 -22.64 -2.05 30.83
C ILE A 303 -22.71 -1.94 29.30
N ALA A 304 -23.90 -1.93 28.71
CA ALA A 304 -24.10 -1.83 27.26
C ALA A 304 -23.54 -0.51 26.70
N SER A 305 -23.79 0.63 27.36
CA SER A 305 -23.23 1.92 26.98
C SER A 305 -21.72 1.97 27.13
N GLY A 306 -21.17 1.35 28.20
CA GLY A 306 -19.73 1.17 28.38
C GLY A 306 -19.09 0.36 27.25
N ILE A 307 -19.69 -0.77 26.85
CA ILE A 307 -19.22 -1.59 25.73
C ILE A 307 -19.31 -0.80 24.41
N LYS A 308 -20.38 -0.02 24.20
CA LYS A 308 -20.53 0.85 23.02
C LYS A 308 -19.43 1.91 22.95
N SER A 309 -19.05 2.52 24.09
CA SER A 309 -17.93 3.46 24.17
C SER A 309 -16.61 2.79 23.79
N VAL A 310 -16.30 1.65 24.40
CA VAL A 310 -15.08 0.87 24.09
C VAL A 310 -15.05 0.47 22.62
N TYR A 311 -16.18 0.06 22.05
CA TYR A 311 -16.30 -0.26 20.63
C TYR A 311 -15.97 0.95 19.74
N GLY A 312 -16.54 2.12 20.03
CA GLY A 312 -16.28 3.35 19.29
C GLY A 312 -14.82 3.79 19.36
N GLU A 313 -14.21 3.73 20.56
CA GLU A 313 -12.79 4.02 20.77
C GLU A 313 -11.88 3.04 20.01
N LEU A 314 -12.21 1.75 19.99
CA LEU A 314 -11.46 0.77 19.21
C LEU A 314 -11.58 0.98 17.71
N LEU A 315 -12.73 1.44 17.22
CA LEU A 315 -12.93 1.72 15.80
C LEU A 315 -12.07 2.89 15.34
N THR A 316 -12.06 3.99 16.10
CA THR A 316 -11.20 5.15 15.80
C THR A 316 -9.72 4.75 15.88
N LEU A 317 -9.35 3.97 16.90
CA LEU A 317 -7.99 3.45 17.06
C LEU A 317 -7.58 2.55 15.89
N ARG A 318 -8.47 1.66 15.42
CA ARG A 318 -8.23 0.83 14.23
C ARG A 318 -7.95 1.69 13.01
N GLN A 319 -8.79 2.69 12.74
CA GLN A 319 -8.61 3.58 11.58
C GLN A 319 -7.28 4.33 11.65
N THR A 320 -6.91 4.84 12.83
CA THR A 320 -5.60 5.51 13.00
C THR A 320 -4.43 4.56 12.75
N LEU A 321 -4.48 3.33 13.27
CA LEU A 321 -3.44 2.32 13.04
C LEU A 321 -3.36 1.85 11.56
N GLU A 322 -4.49 1.73 10.86
CA GLU A 322 -4.52 1.41 9.42
C GLU A 322 -3.91 2.55 8.59
N ASN A 323 -4.25 3.81 8.89
CA ASN A 323 -3.64 4.97 8.25
C ASN A 323 -2.12 5.06 8.55
N LEU A 324 -1.71 4.71 9.77
CA LEU A 324 -0.30 4.66 10.14
C LEU A 324 0.45 3.55 9.41
N LEU A 325 -0.16 2.39 9.17
CA LEU A 325 0.47 1.32 8.41
C LEU A 325 0.83 1.77 6.99
N ILE A 326 0.00 2.63 6.38
CA ILE A 326 0.24 3.21 5.06
C ILE A 326 1.29 4.34 5.12
N THR A 327 1.19 5.23 6.12
CA THR A 327 2.00 6.46 6.21
C THR A 327 3.27 6.34 7.04
N ARG A 328 3.56 5.14 7.56
CA ARG A 328 4.55 4.87 8.60
C ARG A 328 5.91 5.54 8.39
N ARG A 329 6.44 5.48 7.16
CA ARG A 329 7.77 5.99 6.79
C ARG A 329 7.98 7.48 7.09
N TRP A 330 6.90 8.23 7.29
CA TRP A 330 6.95 9.69 7.39
C TRP A 330 6.40 10.26 8.71
N THR A 331 5.68 9.46 9.51
CA THR A 331 4.80 10.01 10.56
C THR A 331 5.10 9.55 11.97
N MET A 332 5.89 8.50 12.17
CA MET A 332 5.91 7.76 13.44
C MET A 332 7.31 7.30 13.84
N ARG A 333 7.64 7.44 15.13
CA ARG A 333 8.79 6.76 15.77
C ARG A 333 8.30 5.53 16.48
N GLU A 334 9.11 4.48 16.57
CA GLU A 334 8.60 3.19 17.04
C GLU A 334 8.17 3.23 18.52
N THR A 335 8.73 4.17 19.29
CA THR A 335 8.29 4.49 20.66
C THR A 335 6.89 5.10 20.75
N ASP A 336 6.37 5.71 19.68
CA ASP A 336 4.99 6.20 19.59
C ASP A 336 3.99 5.04 19.68
N LEU A 337 4.36 3.83 19.22
CA LEU A 337 3.54 2.61 19.36
C LEU A 337 3.13 2.33 20.81
N TYR A 338 3.96 2.73 21.78
CA TYR A 338 3.66 2.56 23.19
C TYR A 338 2.35 3.24 23.61
N ASN A 339 2.01 4.41 23.03
CA ASN A 339 0.76 5.09 23.39
C ASN A 339 -0.45 4.27 22.93
N TYR A 340 -0.36 3.70 21.73
CA TYR A 340 -1.40 2.82 21.18
C TYR A 340 -1.49 1.51 21.97
N GLN A 341 -0.36 0.90 22.35
CA GLN A 341 -0.33 -0.28 23.22
C GLN A 341 -0.98 -0.01 24.58
N LYS A 342 -0.68 1.14 25.20
CA LYS A 342 -1.27 1.55 26.49
C LYS A 342 -2.77 1.83 26.38
N ALA A 343 -3.20 2.47 25.30
CA ALA A 343 -4.63 2.68 25.01
C ALA A 343 -5.36 1.33 24.86
N LEU A 344 -4.80 0.38 24.10
CA LEU A 344 -5.37 -0.96 23.96
C LEU A 344 -5.39 -1.75 25.29
N LYS A 345 -4.35 -1.62 26.13
CA LYS A 345 -4.30 -2.25 27.47
C LYS A 345 -5.42 -1.71 28.36
N SER A 346 -5.64 -0.39 28.36
CA SER A 346 -6.76 0.24 29.07
C SER A 346 -8.13 -0.25 28.58
N LEU A 347 -8.35 -0.30 27.27
CA LEU A 347 -9.59 -0.79 26.67
C LEU A 347 -9.84 -2.28 26.96
N ASP A 348 -8.79 -3.10 26.95
CA ASP A 348 -8.82 -4.52 27.34
C ASP A 348 -9.23 -4.68 28.82
N GLU A 349 -8.65 -3.88 29.73
CA GLU A 349 -9.01 -3.88 31.16
C GLU A 349 -10.46 -3.46 31.40
N GLN A 350 -10.95 -2.44 30.69
CA GLN A 350 -12.35 -2.02 30.75
C GLN A 350 -13.28 -3.15 30.27
N ARG A 351 -12.96 -3.80 29.13
CA ARG A 351 -13.70 -4.97 28.63
C ARG A 351 -13.75 -6.07 29.69
N LEU A 352 -12.62 -6.43 30.28
CA LEU A 352 -12.54 -7.48 31.29
C LEU A 352 -13.35 -7.14 32.56
N ASN A 353 -13.42 -5.87 32.95
CA ASN A 353 -14.28 -5.42 34.04
C ASN A 353 -15.76 -5.64 33.70
N PHE A 354 -16.19 -5.25 32.49
CA PHE A 354 -17.54 -5.53 32.02
C PHE A 354 -17.84 -7.04 31.96
N ASN A 355 -16.91 -7.87 31.48
CA ASN A 355 -17.04 -9.34 31.46
C ASN A 355 -17.30 -9.89 32.88
N LYS A 356 -16.54 -9.43 33.88
CA LYS A 356 -16.72 -9.85 35.28
C LYS A 356 -18.09 -9.47 35.84
N ARG A 357 -18.58 -8.26 35.52
CA ARG A 357 -19.90 -7.79 35.95
C ARG A 357 -21.04 -8.59 35.30
N ILE A 358 -20.91 -8.96 34.03
CA ILE A 358 -21.89 -9.83 33.35
C ILE A 358 -21.87 -11.25 33.92
N ALA A 359 -20.69 -11.78 34.23
CA ALA A 359 -20.55 -13.13 34.79
C ALA A 359 -21.21 -13.28 36.18
N ALA A 360 -21.44 -12.18 36.90
CA ALA A 360 -22.16 -12.17 38.17
C ALA A 360 -23.67 -12.44 38.02
N ALA A 361 -24.24 -12.36 36.80
CA ALA A 361 -25.66 -12.61 36.53
C ALA A 361 -25.85 -13.60 35.33
N PRO A 362 -25.49 -14.89 35.49
CA PRO A 362 -25.55 -15.87 34.41
C PRO A 362 -26.99 -16.27 34.07
N GLY A 363 -27.34 -16.25 32.77
CA GLY A 363 -28.53 -16.94 32.24
C GLY A 363 -29.62 -16.05 31.63
N SER A 364 -29.56 -14.73 31.78
CA SER A 364 -30.51 -13.81 31.13
C SER A 364 -30.31 -13.75 29.61
N PRO A 365 -31.37 -13.67 28.77
CA PRO A 365 -31.26 -13.39 27.34
C PRO A 365 -30.40 -12.15 27.01
N ILE A 366 -30.45 -11.13 27.88
CA ILE A 366 -29.64 -9.90 27.78
C ILE A 366 -28.15 -10.22 27.96
N SER A 367 -27.80 -11.14 28.87
CA SER A 367 -26.42 -11.59 29.05
C SER A 367 -25.86 -12.28 27.80
N LYS A 368 -26.69 -12.97 27.01
CA LYS A 368 -26.27 -13.57 25.73
C LYS A 368 -26.02 -12.49 24.68
N LYS A 369 -26.90 -11.48 24.56
CA LYS A 369 -26.69 -10.34 23.64
C LYS A 369 -25.42 -9.55 24.00
N LEU A 370 -25.20 -9.26 25.29
CA LEU A 370 -24.00 -8.56 25.76
C LEU A 370 -22.71 -9.35 25.47
N LYS A 371 -22.72 -10.69 25.65
CA LYS A 371 -21.58 -11.53 25.28
C LYS A 371 -21.24 -11.46 23.79
N ARG A 372 -22.24 -11.31 22.91
CA ARG A 372 -22.02 -11.08 21.46
C ARG A 372 -21.36 -9.73 21.20
N ALA A 373 -21.86 -8.65 21.82
CA ALA A 373 -21.24 -7.33 21.70
C ALA A 373 -19.77 -7.35 22.20
N GLN A 374 -19.48 -8.11 23.25
CA GLN A 374 -18.11 -8.29 23.76
C GLN A 374 -17.21 -9.08 22.80
N LEU A 375 -17.76 -10.05 22.08
CA LEU A 375 -17.03 -10.77 21.05
C LEU A 375 -16.63 -9.85 19.89
N LEU A 376 -17.49 -8.91 19.50
CA LEU A 376 -17.15 -7.87 18.51
C LEU A 376 -16.03 -6.96 19.00
N VAL A 377 -16.10 -6.51 20.26
CA VAL A 377 -15.05 -5.72 20.91
C VAL A 377 -13.73 -6.50 20.96
N LEU A 378 -13.76 -7.79 21.32
CA LEU A 378 -12.58 -8.65 21.35
C LEU A 378 -11.98 -8.86 19.96
N TYR A 379 -12.82 -9.01 18.93
CA TYR A 379 -12.38 -9.11 17.54
C TYR A 379 -11.68 -7.83 17.08
N LEU A 380 -12.27 -6.66 17.34
CA LEU A 380 -11.64 -5.36 17.04
C LEU A 380 -10.34 -5.16 17.80
N LEU A 381 -10.31 -5.51 19.08
CA LEU A 381 -9.12 -5.42 19.92
C LEU A 381 -7.98 -6.26 19.34
N ARG A 382 -8.26 -7.53 18.98
CA ARG A 382 -7.30 -8.41 18.30
C ARG A 382 -6.83 -7.82 16.98
N ARG A 383 -7.74 -7.21 16.19
CA ARG A 383 -7.38 -6.54 14.95
C ARG A 383 -6.40 -5.40 15.20
N CYS A 384 -6.65 -4.55 16.20
CA CYS A 384 -5.72 -3.48 16.56
C CYS A 384 -4.35 -4.02 17.02
N TYR A 385 -4.32 -5.04 17.88
CA TYR A 385 -3.05 -5.69 18.27
C TYR A 385 -2.33 -6.32 17.07
N SER A 386 -3.06 -6.88 16.10
CA SER A 386 -2.47 -7.43 14.88
C SER A 386 -1.85 -6.33 14.00
N LEU A 387 -2.46 -5.14 13.96
CA LEU A 387 -1.90 -3.98 13.26
C LEU A 387 -0.63 -3.47 13.95
N ILE A 388 -0.64 -3.39 15.29
CA ILE A 388 0.58 -3.07 16.06
C ILE A 388 1.68 -4.08 15.80
N TYR A 389 1.35 -5.38 15.80
CA TYR A 389 2.31 -6.42 15.50
C TYR A 389 2.93 -6.26 14.11
N LYS A 390 2.10 -6.01 13.08
CA LYS A 390 2.58 -5.72 11.71
C LYS A 390 3.45 -4.46 11.65
N LEU A 391 3.11 -3.42 12.41
CA LEU A 391 3.92 -2.20 12.50
C LEU A 391 5.29 -2.49 13.14
N LEU A 392 5.35 -3.33 14.18
CA LEU A 392 6.60 -3.76 14.80
C LEU A 392 7.45 -4.64 13.86
N GLU A 393 6.82 -5.61 13.19
CA GLU A 393 7.49 -6.54 12.28
C GLU A 393 8.05 -5.86 11.05
N SER A 394 7.39 -4.82 10.55
CA SER A 394 7.89 -4.06 9.42
C SER A 394 9.06 -3.13 9.77
N SER A 395 9.53 -3.05 11.03
CA SER A 395 10.65 -2.17 11.42
C SER A 395 11.94 -2.48 10.69
N GLU A 396 12.51 -1.43 10.11
CA GLU A 396 13.77 -1.49 9.39
C GLU A 396 14.91 -1.33 10.41
N PRO A 397 16.00 -2.09 10.30
CA PRO A 397 17.12 -2.06 11.24
C PRO A 397 18.01 -0.84 10.99
N VAL A 398 17.43 0.37 11.05
CA VAL A 398 18.10 1.64 10.78
C VAL A 398 17.73 2.62 11.88
N SER A 399 18.76 3.15 12.54
CA SER A 399 18.61 4.16 13.59
C SER A 399 17.90 5.42 13.09
N GLU A 400 17.15 6.07 13.98
CA GLU A 400 16.41 7.31 13.70
C GLU A 400 17.28 8.40 13.04
N SER A 401 18.54 8.53 13.46
CA SER A 401 19.48 9.52 12.90
C SER A 401 19.85 9.26 11.43
N LEU A 402 19.75 8.01 10.96
CA LEU A 402 20.10 7.64 9.59
C LEU A 402 18.86 7.47 8.69
N GLN A 403 17.65 7.53 9.25
CA GLN A 403 16.40 7.48 8.48
C GLN A 403 16.31 8.53 7.36
N PRO A 404 16.78 9.79 7.53
CA PRO A 404 16.76 10.76 6.42
C PRO A 404 17.60 10.32 5.21
N ILE A 405 18.73 9.66 5.45
CA ILE A 405 19.61 9.13 4.40
C ILE A 405 18.97 7.89 3.78
N HIS A 406 18.43 6.99 4.60
CA HIS A 406 17.71 5.80 4.15
C HIS A 406 16.54 6.14 3.22
N ASN A 407 15.72 7.13 3.59
CA ASN A 407 14.58 7.58 2.79
C ASN A 407 15.02 8.18 1.45
N GLN A 408 16.12 8.93 1.42
CA GLN A 408 16.68 9.48 0.19
C GLN A 408 17.19 8.36 -0.73
N LEU A 409 17.97 7.41 -0.19
CA LEU A 409 18.47 6.27 -0.97
C LEU A 409 17.34 5.38 -1.47
N SER A 410 16.32 5.12 -0.65
CA SER A 410 15.13 4.37 -1.07
C SER A 410 14.37 5.06 -2.21
N THR A 411 14.30 6.39 -2.18
CA THR A 411 13.68 7.17 -3.24
C THR A 411 14.52 7.10 -4.52
N VAL A 412 15.85 7.28 -4.42
CA VAL A 412 16.76 7.16 -5.56
C VAL A 412 16.69 5.77 -6.18
N ARG A 413 16.74 4.70 -5.37
CA ARG A 413 16.57 3.31 -5.84
C ARG A 413 15.27 3.14 -6.62
N ARG A 414 14.15 3.65 -6.08
CA ARG A 414 12.86 3.55 -6.75
C ARG A 414 12.86 4.27 -8.09
N CYS A 415 13.38 5.50 -8.14
CA CYS A 415 13.50 6.25 -9.38
C CYS A 415 14.40 5.53 -10.40
N LEU A 416 15.56 5.00 -9.98
CA LEU A 416 16.47 4.25 -10.84
C LEU A 416 15.83 2.96 -11.37
N LEU A 417 15.05 2.24 -10.55
CA LEU A 417 14.32 1.05 -10.99
C LEU A 417 13.14 1.38 -11.92
N GLU A 418 12.43 2.48 -11.67
CA GLU A 418 11.38 2.97 -12.57
C GLU A 418 11.96 3.37 -13.92
N ILE A 419 13.12 4.03 -13.93
CA ILE A 419 13.90 4.34 -15.13
C ILE A 419 14.37 3.06 -15.84
N LYS A 420 14.89 2.09 -15.11
CA LYS A 420 15.28 0.80 -15.70
C LYS A 420 14.10 0.05 -16.32
N ARG A 421 12.92 0.22 -15.74
CA ARG A 421 11.70 -0.44 -16.22
C ARG A 421 11.06 0.27 -17.42
N VAL A 422 11.12 1.60 -17.43
CA VAL A 422 10.61 2.46 -18.49
C VAL A 422 11.83 2.92 -19.26
N ASP A 423 12.23 2.17 -20.29
CA ASP A 423 13.41 2.38 -21.13
C ASP A 423 13.41 3.78 -21.79
N GLY A 424 13.69 4.80 -20.98
CA GLY A 424 13.26 6.17 -21.19
C GLY A 424 14.37 7.19 -20.97
N LEU A 425 15.61 6.73 -20.78
CA LEU A 425 16.78 7.59 -20.89
C LEU A 425 17.33 7.51 -22.30
N ASN A 426 17.51 8.67 -22.92
CA ASN A 426 18.07 8.77 -24.28
C ASN A 426 19.50 9.34 -24.29
N ASN A 427 20.02 9.75 -23.12
CA ASN A 427 21.32 10.38 -23.01
C ASN A 427 21.95 10.07 -21.66
N LEU A 428 23.24 9.74 -21.65
CA LEU A 428 24.06 9.55 -20.44
C LEU A 428 23.94 10.69 -19.42
N ARG A 429 23.72 11.93 -19.89
CA ARG A 429 23.56 13.13 -19.06
C ARG A 429 22.36 13.06 -18.11
N GLU A 430 21.32 12.29 -18.44
CA GLU A 430 20.11 12.16 -17.61
C GLU A 430 20.36 11.30 -16.35
N LEU A 431 21.46 10.53 -16.31
CA LEU A 431 21.92 9.83 -15.10
C LEU A 431 22.69 10.74 -14.14
N TYR A 432 23.22 11.88 -14.60
CA TYR A 432 24.05 12.77 -13.78
C TYR A 432 23.36 13.26 -12.49
N PRO A 433 22.08 13.65 -12.47
CA PRO A 433 21.41 14.01 -11.22
C PRO A 433 21.45 12.90 -10.18
N PHE A 434 21.30 11.63 -10.58
CA PHE A 434 21.38 10.47 -9.69
C PHE A 434 22.83 10.18 -9.28
N GLN A 435 23.79 10.31 -10.20
CA GLN A 435 25.21 10.18 -9.90
C GLN A 435 25.67 11.22 -8.88
N PHE A 436 25.34 12.50 -9.09
CA PHE A 436 25.63 13.57 -8.13
C PHE A 436 24.93 13.35 -6.81
N LYS A 437 23.68 12.86 -6.82
CA LYS A 437 22.95 12.57 -5.59
C LYS A 437 23.58 11.43 -4.81
N LEU A 438 23.95 10.32 -5.45
CA LEU A 438 24.63 9.20 -4.78
C LEU A 438 26.02 9.58 -4.30
N ALA A 439 26.80 10.31 -5.10
CA ALA A 439 28.10 10.84 -4.68
C ALA A 439 27.97 11.79 -3.49
N SER A 440 26.97 12.67 -3.50
CA SER A 440 26.67 13.54 -2.36
C SER A 440 26.30 12.76 -1.10
N LEU A 441 25.59 11.63 -1.22
CA LEU A 441 25.25 10.77 -0.09
C LEU A 441 26.45 9.94 0.39
N ASP A 442 27.32 9.49 -0.51
CA ASP A 442 28.54 8.77 -0.16
C ASP A 442 29.58 9.69 0.52
N ASN A 443 29.67 10.95 0.09
CA ASN A 443 30.53 11.97 0.72
C ASN A 443 30.14 12.32 2.17
N LEU A 444 28.94 11.95 2.63
CA LEU A 444 28.56 12.08 4.04
C LEU A 444 29.22 11.02 4.94
N ARG A 445 29.93 10.05 4.36
CA ARG A 445 30.64 9.02 5.09
C ARG A 445 32.05 9.48 5.42
N ASP A 446 32.48 9.15 6.63
CA ASP A 446 33.86 9.25 7.07
C ASP A 446 34.41 7.83 7.23
N ASP A 447 35.52 7.52 6.56
CA ASP A 447 36.11 6.17 6.50
C ASP A 447 35.10 5.05 6.14
N GLY A 448 34.21 5.33 5.18
CA GLY A 448 33.19 4.39 4.72
C GLY A 448 32.01 4.18 5.68
N LYS A 449 31.87 5.00 6.72
CA LYS A 449 30.79 4.92 7.73
C LYS A 449 30.07 6.25 7.88
N PHE A 450 28.75 6.22 8.07
CA PHE A 450 27.99 7.41 8.42
C PHE A 450 28.17 7.72 9.92
N ILE A 451 28.79 8.87 10.24
CA ILE A 451 29.02 9.30 11.61
C ILE A 451 28.04 10.43 11.96
N VAL A 452 27.29 10.27 13.05
CA VAL A 452 26.39 11.31 13.58
C VAL A 452 26.75 11.57 15.03
N ASN A 453 27.04 12.82 15.39
CA ASN A 453 27.46 13.24 16.75
C ASN A 453 28.69 12.47 17.29
N GLY A 454 29.67 12.19 16.41
CA GLY A 454 30.90 11.47 16.78
C GLY A 454 30.69 10.00 17.13
N GLN A 455 29.56 9.41 16.72
CA GLN A 455 29.24 7.99 16.92
C GLN A 455 28.82 7.36 15.60
N VAL A 456 29.07 6.06 15.45
CA VAL A 456 28.58 5.26 14.32
C VAL A 456 27.19 4.74 14.70
N PRO A 457 26.09 5.25 14.11
CA PRO A 457 24.76 4.78 14.42
C PRO A 457 24.48 3.43 13.75
N GLU A 458 23.53 2.68 14.30
CA GLU A 458 23.12 1.37 13.77
C GLU A 458 22.36 1.49 12.44
N GLY A 459 22.48 0.45 11.61
CA GLY A 459 21.91 0.40 10.26
C GLY A 459 22.88 0.72 9.12
N GLN A 460 24.18 0.82 9.42
CA GLN A 460 25.24 1.03 8.42
C GLN A 460 25.21 -0.05 7.33
N GLY A 461 25.09 -1.33 7.70
CA GLY A 461 25.06 -2.44 6.75
C GLY A 461 23.90 -2.31 5.76
N THR A 462 22.71 -1.96 6.24
CA THR A 462 21.52 -1.74 5.42
C THR A 462 21.72 -0.59 4.44
N LEU A 463 22.27 0.55 4.90
CA LEU A 463 22.55 1.72 4.06
C LEU A 463 23.69 1.48 3.06
N ASN A 464 24.71 0.71 3.46
CA ASN A 464 25.82 0.36 2.60
C ASN A 464 25.35 -0.59 1.49
N ALA A 465 24.55 -1.59 1.83
CA ALA A 465 23.92 -2.47 0.85
C ALA A 465 22.99 -1.68 -0.09
N LEU A 466 22.15 -0.79 0.45
CA LEU A 466 21.24 0.02 -0.35
C LEU A 466 21.97 1.01 -1.26
N LEU A 467 23.05 1.64 -0.78
CA LEU A 467 23.86 2.53 -1.60
C LEU A 467 24.60 1.75 -2.70
N ALA A 468 25.19 0.59 -2.36
CA ALA A 468 25.83 -0.28 -3.33
C ALA A 468 24.81 -0.71 -4.41
N GLU A 469 23.62 -1.15 -4.01
CA GLU A 469 22.55 -1.49 -4.95
C GLU A 469 22.18 -0.31 -5.86
N CYS A 470 22.11 0.92 -5.33
CA CYS A 470 21.86 2.11 -6.16
C CYS A 470 22.99 2.38 -7.15
N PHE A 471 24.26 2.18 -6.76
CA PHE A 471 25.41 2.32 -7.66
C PHE A 471 25.45 1.20 -8.70
N ASP A 472 25.11 -0.03 -8.33
CA ASP A 472 25.05 -1.18 -9.23
C ASP A 472 23.98 -0.94 -10.30
N ILE A 473 22.76 -0.54 -9.91
CA ILE A 473 21.68 -0.19 -10.86
C ILE A 473 22.11 0.98 -11.75
N MET A 474 22.77 1.99 -11.21
CA MET A 474 23.25 3.12 -12.00
C MET A 474 24.33 2.69 -13.00
N HIS A 475 25.27 1.84 -12.60
CA HIS A 475 26.33 1.36 -13.46
C HIS A 475 25.79 0.48 -14.59
N GLU A 476 24.83 -0.38 -14.27
CA GLU A 476 24.11 -1.19 -15.27
C GLU A 476 23.41 -0.30 -16.29
N LEU A 477 22.65 0.71 -15.85
CA LEU A 477 22.02 1.70 -16.74
C LEU A 477 23.05 2.49 -17.57
N LYS A 478 24.23 2.77 -17.00
CA LYS A 478 25.31 3.47 -17.69
C LYS A 478 25.87 2.63 -18.84
N ILE A 479 26.11 1.34 -18.60
CA ILE A 479 26.58 0.39 -19.62
C ILE A 479 25.53 0.26 -20.72
N GLU A 480 24.25 0.08 -20.36
CA GLU A 480 23.15 0.00 -21.33
C GLU A 480 23.05 1.26 -22.22
N LEU A 481 23.34 2.45 -21.69
CA LEU A 481 23.36 3.70 -22.47
C LEU A 481 24.63 3.89 -23.30
N GLU A 482 25.81 3.54 -22.76
CA GLU A 482 27.08 3.59 -23.52
C GLU A 482 27.06 2.61 -24.70
N GLU A 483 26.51 1.40 -24.52
CA GLU A 483 26.26 0.45 -25.60
C GLU A 483 25.28 1.00 -26.65
N LYS A 484 24.28 1.79 -26.24
CA LYS A 484 23.38 2.47 -27.19
C LYS A 484 24.08 3.57 -27.98
N GLU A 485 24.91 4.41 -27.33
CA GLU A 485 25.66 5.50 -27.98
C GLU A 485 26.73 4.96 -28.95
N GLU A 486 27.50 3.93 -28.57
CA GLU A 486 28.51 3.31 -29.45
C GLU A 486 27.91 2.64 -30.70
N ASN A 487 26.68 2.14 -30.59
CA ASN A 487 25.92 1.58 -31.71
C ASN A 487 25.37 2.65 -32.68
N GLU A 488 25.36 3.93 -32.30
CA GLU A 488 24.94 5.04 -33.15
C GLU A 488 26.10 5.67 -33.96
N ASP A 489 27.37 5.46 -33.55
CA ASP A 489 28.56 6.11 -34.12
C ASP A 489 29.36 5.31 -35.18
N GLU A 490 28.89 4.14 -35.64
CA GLU A 490 29.56 3.44 -36.76
C GLU A 490 29.33 4.15 -38.12
N PRO A 491 30.40 4.56 -38.85
CA PRO A 491 30.29 5.41 -40.03
C PRO A 491 29.96 4.59 -41.29
N ASP A 492 28.76 4.78 -41.84
CA ASP A 492 28.41 4.29 -43.18
C ASP A 492 28.90 5.30 -44.23
N GLY A 493 29.93 4.93 -44.97
CA GLY A 493 30.57 5.78 -45.97
C GLY A 493 29.77 5.89 -47.26
N ASN A 494 29.18 7.06 -47.53
CA ASN A 494 29.27 7.84 -48.78
C ASN A 494 28.26 9.01 -48.73
N ASP A 495 28.76 10.26 -48.70
CA ASP A 495 28.50 11.24 -49.76
C ASP A 495 29.17 12.59 -49.41
N GLU A 496 29.89 13.13 -50.39
CA GLU A 496 30.57 14.44 -50.33
C GLU A 496 29.58 15.63 -50.34
N VAL A 497 30.09 16.74 -49.79
CA VAL A 497 29.70 18.17 -49.93
C VAL A 497 28.69 18.64 -48.86
N HIS A 498 28.99 19.57 -47.94
CA HIS A 498 29.69 20.85 -48.12
C HIS A 498 30.37 21.33 -46.82
N ILE A 499 31.56 21.91 -46.97
CA ILE A 499 32.31 22.66 -45.93
C ILE A 499 31.54 23.93 -45.53
N THR A 500 31.36 24.12 -44.22
CA THR A 500 31.40 25.34 -43.35
C THR A 500 30.87 24.89 -41.97
N ASP A 501 31.58 24.86 -40.85
CA ASP A 501 32.41 25.90 -40.23
C ASP A 501 33.48 25.31 -39.29
N GLU A 502 34.67 25.93 -39.30
CA GLU A 502 35.83 25.64 -38.46
C GLU A 502 35.75 26.32 -37.07
N GLU A 503 34.82 25.93 -36.17
CA GLU A 503 34.77 26.57 -34.83
C GLU A 503 34.73 25.65 -33.58
N ASP A 504 34.82 24.32 -33.68
CA ASP A 504 34.72 23.44 -32.49
C ASP A 504 35.98 22.61 -32.18
N LYS A 505 37.18 23.17 -32.40
CA LYS A 505 38.46 22.55 -31.99
C LYS A 505 39.06 23.12 -30.70
N GLU A 506 38.41 24.07 -30.02
CA GLU A 506 38.94 24.68 -28.78
C GLU A 506 38.05 24.44 -27.53
N SER A 507 37.02 23.59 -27.58
CA SER A 507 36.15 23.37 -26.40
C SER A 507 36.65 22.28 -25.43
N ASP A 508 37.50 21.36 -25.87
CA ASP A 508 38.02 20.29 -25.00
C ASP A 508 39.05 20.81 -23.97
N ASP A 509 39.81 21.83 -24.36
CA ASP A 509 40.76 22.51 -23.46
C ASP A 509 40.03 23.32 -22.38
N GLU A 510 38.83 23.85 -22.66
CA GLU A 510 38.09 24.66 -21.69
C GLU A 510 37.48 23.82 -20.55
N VAL A 511 37.17 22.55 -20.82
CA VAL A 511 36.63 21.60 -19.82
C VAL A 511 37.75 21.12 -18.89
N GLU A 512 38.95 20.84 -19.41
CA GLU A 512 40.13 20.56 -18.56
C GLU A 512 40.59 21.80 -17.77
N LEU A 513 40.52 23.01 -18.34
CA LEU A 513 40.80 24.25 -17.62
C LEU A 513 39.73 24.61 -16.57
N LYS A 514 38.50 24.10 -16.67
CA LYS A 514 37.44 24.25 -15.65
C LYS A 514 37.55 23.19 -14.55
N ARG A 515 37.93 21.97 -14.90
CA ARG A 515 38.20 20.86 -13.96
C ARG A 515 39.39 21.17 -13.03
N ASN A 516 40.45 21.79 -13.55
CA ASN A 516 41.64 22.15 -12.76
C ASN A 516 41.53 23.48 -11.98
N ARG A 517 40.47 24.28 -12.20
CA ARG A 517 40.26 25.56 -11.50
C ARG A 517 39.47 25.42 -10.19
N PHE A 518 38.89 24.25 -9.93
CA PHE A 518 37.99 24.02 -8.79
C PHE A 518 38.61 23.14 -7.69
N VAL A 519 39.93 23.03 -7.64
CA VAL A 519 40.68 22.34 -6.57
C VAL A 519 40.98 23.28 -5.39
N GLY A 520 40.35 24.45 -5.33
CA GLY A 520 40.66 25.48 -4.32
C GLY A 520 39.46 26.31 -3.90
N PHE A 521 38.28 25.70 -3.72
CA PHE A 521 37.15 26.42 -3.11
C PHE A 521 37.15 26.18 -1.59
N ASN A 522 37.56 27.22 -0.86
CA ASN A 522 37.71 27.24 0.58
C ASN A 522 36.32 27.35 1.26
N GLU A 523 36.15 26.61 2.35
CA GLU A 523 34.94 26.35 3.14
C GLU A 523 34.37 27.57 3.91
N ALA A 524 34.48 28.81 3.40
CA ALA A 524 34.28 30.03 4.20
C ALA A 524 33.19 31.03 3.73
N ASP A 525 32.39 30.72 2.70
CA ASP A 525 31.39 31.69 2.16
C ASP A 525 29.91 31.38 2.49
N TYR A 526 29.64 30.45 3.40
CA TYR A 526 28.29 30.22 3.93
C TYR A 526 28.23 30.48 5.43
N ASP A 527 28.51 31.73 5.83
CA ASP A 527 28.03 32.26 7.10
C ASP A 527 27.92 33.79 7.03
N MET A 528 26.80 34.27 6.48
CA MET A 528 26.29 35.62 6.74
C MET A 528 24.77 35.54 6.90
N VAL A 529 24.36 35.31 8.15
CA VAL A 529 23.02 35.66 8.65
C VAL A 529 22.87 37.18 8.58
N CYS A 530 21.75 37.67 8.06
CA CYS A 530 21.29 39.01 8.40
C CYS A 530 19.78 39.02 8.63
N ASP A 531 19.46 39.29 9.89
CA ASP A 531 18.16 39.54 10.48
C ASP A 531 17.40 40.74 9.87
N SER A 532 16.08 40.56 9.86
CA SER A 532 15.06 41.54 10.31
C SER A 532 14.77 42.84 9.55
N ASP A 533 13.49 42.91 9.17
CA ASP A 533 12.50 43.94 9.57
C ASP A 533 12.25 45.22 8.76
N ASN A 534 10.98 45.26 8.33
CA ASN A 534 9.98 46.34 8.42
C ASN A 534 10.13 47.62 7.59
N LEU A 535 9.02 48.01 6.94
CA LEU A 535 8.13 49.14 7.33
C LEU A 535 7.07 49.38 6.21
N SER A 536 5.80 48.98 6.38
CA SER A 536 4.62 49.68 6.92
C SER A 536 3.89 50.67 5.98
N SER A 537 2.54 50.61 5.97
CA SER A 537 1.62 51.75 6.27
C SER A 537 0.20 51.61 5.66
N VAL A 538 -0.79 52.08 6.46
CA VAL A 538 -2.21 52.42 6.23
C VAL A 538 -3.23 51.29 6.60
N SER A 539 -3.81 51.24 7.82
CA SER A 539 -4.89 52.08 8.45
C SER A 539 -6.29 51.72 7.88
N ASP A 540 -7.40 51.53 8.63
CA ASP A 540 -7.74 51.61 10.07
C ASP A 540 -9.10 50.94 10.33
N SER A 541 -9.42 50.80 11.63
CA SER A 541 -10.74 50.71 12.28
C SER A 541 -11.35 49.32 12.57
N GLU A 542 -11.86 48.99 13.76
CA GLU A 542 -11.72 49.51 15.14
C GLU A 542 -12.51 48.55 16.07
N PHE A 543 -12.18 48.60 17.37
CA PHE A 543 -12.96 48.29 18.60
C PHE A 543 -12.34 47.17 19.47
N GLU A 544 -11.39 47.48 20.37
CA GLU A 544 -11.56 47.92 21.78
C GLU A 544 -12.28 46.86 22.66
N THR A 545 -11.81 46.43 23.85
CA THR A 545 -10.82 46.96 24.81
C THR A 545 -10.51 45.94 25.93
N ASP A 546 -9.41 46.19 26.65
CA ASP A 546 -9.11 45.88 28.07
C ASP A 546 -8.45 44.54 28.51
N LEU A 547 -7.10 44.54 28.55
CA LEU A 547 -6.20 44.59 29.74
C LEU A 547 -6.46 43.63 30.97
N PRO A 548 -5.53 43.42 31.93
CA PRO A 548 -4.04 43.36 31.90
C PRO A 548 -3.28 42.52 33.01
N TRP A 549 -1.93 42.50 32.90
CA TRP A 549 -0.85 42.41 33.94
C TRP A 549 -0.51 41.02 34.57
N ARG A 550 0.74 40.60 34.90
CA ARG A 550 1.96 41.32 35.38
C ARG A 550 3.24 40.42 35.54
N ARG A 551 4.43 41.08 35.47
CA ARG A 551 5.74 40.90 36.22
C ARG A 551 6.63 39.66 35.96
N ALA A 552 7.97 39.67 36.11
CA ALA A 552 9.04 40.68 36.15
C ALA A 552 10.42 40.02 36.45
N ALA A 553 11.48 40.67 35.95
CA ALA A 553 12.78 40.99 36.60
C ALA A 553 14.03 40.07 36.57
N SER A 554 15.15 40.74 36.18
CA SER A 554 16.48 40.82 36.83
C SER A 554 17.56 39.78 36.46
N SER A 555 18.87 40.06 36.28
CA SER A 555 19.74 41.27 36.19
C SER A 555 21.22 40.84 35.92
N ASP A 556 22.04 41.76 35.39
CA ASP A 556 23.50 42.01 35.64
C ASP A 556 24.59 41.01 35.14
N ASP A 557 25.81 41.37 34.67
CA ASP A 557 26.46 42.61 34.18
C ASP A 557 27.91 42.27 33.66
N GLN A 558 28.46 43.14 32.79
CA GLN A 558 29.89 43.56 32.62
C GLN A 558 30.99 42.88 31.73
N VAL A 559 31.37 43.65 30.68
CA VAL A 559 32.70 44.30 30.34
C VAL A 559 33.92 43.46 29.85
N PHE A 560 34.40 43.76 28.62
CA PHE A 560 35.72 44.42 28.33
C PHE A 560 35.87 44.80 26.85
N ASN A 561 36.56 45.93 26.60
CA ASN A 561 36.66 46.65 25.33
C ASN A 561 38.14 47.02 25.10
N ILE A 562 38.74 46.79 23.91
CA ILE A 562 39.99 47.47 23.47
C ILE A 562 39.99 47.68 21.94
N ASN A 563 40.24 48.94 21.56
CA ASN A 563 40.42 49.52 20.22
C ASN A 563 41.71 49.08 19.50
N ASN A 564 41.75 49.19 18.16
CA ASN A 564 42.69 50.09 17.48
C ASN A 564 42.39 50.38 15.99
N ASN A 565 42.54 51.67 15.65
CA ASN A 565 42.38 52.31 14.35
C ASN A 565 43.63 52.19 13.45
N LEU A 566 43.48 52.25 12.12
CA LEU A 566 44.45 52.94 11.23
C LEU A 566 43.86 53.44 9.88
N ARG A 567 43.63 54.76 9.80
CA ARG A 567 43.86 55.76 8.70
C ARG A 567 43.50 55.49 7.21
N ARG A 568 42.41 56.14 6.72
CA ARG A 568 42.30 57.35 5.82
C ARG A 568 43.48 57.65 4.83
N LEU A 569 43.34 57.86 3.49
CA LEU A 569 42.64 58.86 2.61
C LEU A 569 43.23 58.74 1.13
N PRO A 570 42.98 59.60 0.08
CA PRO A 570 41.81 59.77 -0.80
C PRO A 570 42.06 60.03 -2.35
N LYS A 571 40.97 60.04 -3.15
CA LYS A 571 40.60 60.88 -4.35
C LYS A 571 41.55 61.13 -5.56
N ARG A 572 41.00 61.00 -6.79
CA ARG A 572 41.17 62.00 -7.89
C ARG A 572 40.04 62.00 -8.94
N LYS A 573 39.62 63.21 -9.35
CA LYS A 573 38.65 63.59 -10.41
C LYS A 573 39.37 63.79 -11.76
N ARG A 574 38.67 63.68 -12.92
CA ARG A 574 38.17 64.82 -13.77
C ARG A 574 37.92 64.47 -15.27
N ILE A 575 36.82 65.05 -15.77
CA ILE A 575 36.57 65.70 -17.09
C ILE A 575 35.94 64.88 -18.24
N HIS A 576 34.99 65.56 -18.88
CA HIS A 576 33.94 65.23 -19.86
C HIS A 576 34.04 66.26 -21.00
N LEU A 577 33.59 65.93 -22.23
CA LEU A 577 33.07 66.75 -23.38
C LEU A 577 33.16 65.82 -24.63
N ASP A 578 32.19 65.63 -25.53
CA ASP A 578 31.14 66.50 -26.10
C ASP A 578 29.88 65.68 -26.53
N GLU A 579 28.73 66.36 -26.57
CA GLU A 579 27.43 65.95 -27.15
C GLU A 579 27.25 66.68 -28.52
N PRO A 580 26.34 66.30 -29.47
CA PRO A 580 24.88 66.49 -29.24
C PRO A 580 23.86 65.62 -30.06
N SER A 581 22.61 65.63 -29.56
CA SER A 581 21.29 65.61 -30.28
C SER A 581 20.80 64.29 -30.94
N ALA A 582 19.55 63.79 -30.86
CA ALA A 582 18.22 64.20 -30.32
C ALA A 582 17.27 62.93 -30.32
N PRO A 583 15.92 62.98 -30.22
CA PRO A 583 15.17 62.91 -28.95
C PRO A 583 14.00 61.87 -28.87
N VAL A 584 13.59 61.52 -27.63
CA VAL A 584 12.19 61.39 -27.11
C VAL A 584 11.29 60.18 -27.53
N LYS A 585 10.91 59.27 -26.60
CA LYS A 585 9.67 59.25 -25.75
C LYS A 585 9.22 57.85 -25.25
N SER A 586 8.73 57.87 -23.99
CA SER A 586 7.62 57.15 -23.35
C SER A 586 7.63 55.63 -23.09
N MET A 587 7.58 55.34 -21.78
CA MET A 587 6.92 54.24 -21.09
C MET A 587 5.54 53.86 -21.65
N VAL A 588 5.21 52.56 -21.69
CA VAL A 588 3.96 51.98 -21.15
C VAL A 588 4.22 50.54 -20.72
N THR A 589 3.99 50.27 -19.44
CA THR A 589 3.79 48.94 -18.85
C THR A 589 2.31 48.59 -18.89
N LYS A 590 1.97 47.31 -19.14
CA LYS A 590 0.92 46.63 -18.35
C LYS A 590 1.03 45.11 -18.42
N ARG A 591 0.68 44.55 -17.26
CA ARG A 591 0.82 43.18 -16.77
C ARG A 591 -0.18 42.21 -17.37
N TYR A 592 0.23 40.94 -17.34
CA TYR A 592 -0.62 39.75 -17.35
C TYR A 592 -1.55 39.73 -16.13
N HIS A 593 -2.78 39.26 -16.33
CA HIS A 593 -3.67 38.81 -15.26
C HIS A 593 -4.26 37.46 -15.64
N THR A 594 -4.09 36.48 -14.76
CA THR A 594 -4.88 35.25 -14.66
C THR A 594 -6.25 35.59 -14.08
N PRO A 595 -7.36 35.00 -14.56
CA PRO A 595 -8.63 35.07 -13.88
C PRO A 595 -8.93 33.78 -13.11
N SER A 596 -9.57 33.95 -11.96
CA SER A 596 -10.39 32.92 -11.31
C SER A 596 -11.81 33.49 -11.22
N HIS A 597 -12.82 32.72 -11.61
CA HIS A 597 -14.23 33.10 -11.56
C HIS A 597 -15.07 31.93 -11.06
N GLN A 598 -15.87 32.16 -10.02
CA GLN A 598 -17.27 31.72 -9.96
C GLN A 598 -18.11 32.82 -9.28
N ILE A 599 -19.01 33.49 -10.04
CA ILE A 599 -20.49 33.35 -10.13
C ILE A 599 -21.26 34.02 -8.96
N HIS A 600 -21.95 35.14 -9.25
CA HIS A 600 -23.42 35.25 -9.29
C HIS A 600 -23.90 36.67 -9.71
N GLN A 601 -24.81 36.70 -10.70
CA GLN A 601 -26.03 37.53 -10.90
C GLN A 601 -26.14 38.89 -10.16
N SER A 602 -26.67 40.01 -10.68
CA SER A 602 -27.60 40.32 -11.77
C SER A 602 -27.79 41.87 -11.86
N SER A 603 -28.50 42.33 -12.91
CA SER A 603 -29.24 43.62 -13.05
C SER A 603 -28.52 44.95 -13.41
N PHE A 604 -28.97 45.52 -14.54
CA PHE A 604 -28.85 46.89 -15.09
C PHE A 604 -29.52 47.98 -14.21
N PRO A 605 -29.62 49.29 -14.59
CA PRO A 605 -28.94 50.16 -15.59
C PRO A 605 -28.41 51.49 -14.95
N SER A 606 -27.74 52.44 -15.64
CA SER A 606 -28.39 53.56 -16.36
C SER A 606 -27.41 54.68 -16.76
N SER A 607 -27.63 55.23 -17.98
CA SER A 607 -27.53 56.63 -18.48
C SER A 607 -26.36 57.53 -18.04
N VAL A 608 -25.65 58.26 -18.91
CA VAL A 608 -26.13 59.53 -19.54
C VAL A 608 -25.35 59.89 -20.83
N ALA A 609 -26.12 60.47 -21.76
CA ALA A 609 -25.84 61.14 -23.05
C ALA A 609 -24.46 61.84 -23.25
N GLY A 610 -23.77 61.75 -24.40
CA GLY A 610 -24.05 62.38 -25.72
C GLY A 610 -22.88 63.36 -26.08
N PRO A 611 -22.66 63.87 -27.33
CA PRO A 611 -23.50 63.84 -28.52
C PRO A 611 -22.80 63.32 -29.81
N LYS A 612 -23.63 63.22 -30.85
CA LYS A 612 -23.40 62.62 -32.17
C LYS A 612 -22.54 63.50 -33.09
N SER A 613 -21.64 62.89 -33.87
CA SER A 613 -21.32 63.39 -35.21
C SER A 613 -21.46 62.25 -36.23
N LYS A 614 -22.22 62.54 -37.28
CA LYS A 614 -22.49 61.67 -38.43
C LYS A 614 -21.31 61.77 -39.40
N LYS A 615 -20.78 60.63 -39.88
CA LYS A 615 -20.61 60.31 -41.31
C LYS A 615 -20.01 58.90 -41.48
N SER A 616 -20.51 58.24 -42.49
CA SER A 616 -20.38 56.82 -42.83
C SER A 616 -19.26 56.60 -43.85
N LYS A 617 -18.62 55.40 -43.77
CA LYS A 617 -17.84 54.66 -44.79
C LYS A 617 -16.37 55.10 -44.99
N THR A 618 -15.37 54.22 -44.93
CA THR A 618 -15.30 52.74 -44.98
C THR A 618 -14.48 52.20 -43.78
N PRO A 619 -14.77 51.00 -43.24
CA PRO A 619 -13.88 50.40 -42.25
C PRO A 619 -12.50 50.19 -42.90
N ARG A 620 -11.44 50.70 -42.26
CA ARG A 620 -10.07 50.38 -42.68
C ARG A 620 -9.90 48.87 -42.56
N ILE A 621 -9.64 48.21 -43.68
CA ILE A 621 -9.23 46.80 -43.68
C ILE A 621 -7.84 46.78 -43.03
N CYS A 622 -7.77 46.25 -41.82
CA CYS A 622 -6.53 46.03 -41.09
C CYS A 622 -6.19 44.54 -41.18
N GLY A 623 -4.91 44.20 -41.39
CA GLY A 623 -4.48 42.81 -41.34
C GLY A 623 -4.75 42.23 -39.95
N SER A 624 -5.44 41.09 -39.90
CA SER A 624 -5.58 40.26 -38.70
C SER A 624 -4.70 39.02 -38.84
N SER A 625 -4.27 38.44 -37.72
CA SER A 625 -3.64 37.11 -37.75
C SER A 625 -4.61 36.10 -38.37
N LEU A 626 -4.04 35.08 -39.02
CA LEU A 626 -4.85 34.05 -39.66
C LEU A 626 -5.72 33.37 -38.58
N PRO A 627 -7.05 33.27 -38.77
CA PRO A 627 -7.91 32.61 -37.80
C PRO A 627 -7.47 31.17 -37.55
N VAL A 628 -7.63 30.70 -36.31
CA VAL A 628 -7.24 29.34 -35.89
C VAL A 628 -7.86 28.25 -36.78
N SER A 629 -9.11 28.46 -37.23
CA SER A 629 -9.76 27.53 -38.17
C SER A 629 -9.00 27.38 -39.49
N ARG A 630 -8.41 28.47 -39.99
CA ARG A 630 -7.61 28.45 -41.22
C ARG A 630 -6.19 27.93 -40.99
N LEU A 631 -5.62 28.13 -39.81
CA LEU A 631 -4.34 27.52 -39.41
C LEU A 631 -4.47 25.99 -39.36
N ILE A 632 -5.57 25.47 -38.80
CA ILE A 632 -5.85 24.02 -38.76
C ILE A 632 -6.06 23.46 -40.18
N GLU A 633 -6.79 24.17 -41.05
CA GLU A 633 -7.00 23.76 -42.45
C GLU A 633 -5.69 23.67 -43.27
N THR A 634 -4.64 24.41 -42.88
CA THR A 634 -3.34 24.39 -43.56
C THR A 634 -2.39 23.28 -43.09
N LEU A 635 -2.71 22.55 -42.01
CA LEU A 635 -1.87 21.47 -41.49
C LEU A 635 -2.12 20.16 -42.24
N ASN A 636 -1.05 19.37 -42.44
CA ASN A 636 -1.17 18.00 -42.95
C ASN A 636 -1.63 17.05 -41.83
N LYS A 637 -1.93 15.80 -42.19
CA LYS A 637 -2.47 14.80 -41.24
C LYS A 637 -1.54 14.59 -40.04
N ASP A 638 -0.25 14.45 -40.27
CA ASP A 638 0.71 14.12 -39.22
C ASP A 638 0.94 15.32 -38.29
N SER A 639 1.13 16.53 -38.82
CA SER A 639 1.25 17.75 -38.00
C SER A 639 -0.04 18.10 -37.25
N LEU A 640 -1.21 17.70 -37.78
CA LEU A 640 -2.48 17.86 -37.06
C LEU A 640 -2.57 16.86 -35.89
N GLN A 641 -2.11 15.62 -36.06
CA GLN A 641 -2.04 14.63 -34.97
C GLN A 641 -1.07 15.09 -33.88
N ASP A 642 0.12 15.56 -34.25
CA ASP A 642 1.12 16.08 -33.31
C ASP A 642 0.62 17.30 -32.55
N LEU A 643 -0.02 18.25 -33.25
CA LEU A 643 -0.62 19.43 -32.60
C LEU A 643 -1.69 19.01 -31.58
N LEU A 644 -2.55 18.05 -31.94
CA LEU A 644 -3.63 17.57 -31.08
C LEU A 644 -3.06 16.82 -29.87
N GLN A 645 -1.98 16.06 -30.05
CA GLN A 645 -1.26 15.41 -28.97
C GLN A 645 -0.59 16.43 -28.02
N GLN A 646 0.05 17.47 -28.55
CA GLN A 646 0.61 18.58 -27.74
C GLN A 646 -0.48 19.34 -26.95
N ILE A 647 -1.65 19.55 -27.56
CA ILE A 647 -2.79 20.17 -26.87
C ILE A 647 -3.27 19.29 -25.71
N ILE A 648 -3.35 17.97 -25.88
CA ILE A 648 -3.69 17.05 -24.80
C ILE A 648 -2.65 17.09 -23.67
N THR A 649 -1.35 17.15 -24.01
CA THR A 649 -0.26 17.24 -23.01
C THR A 649 -0.33 18.52 -22.18
N HIS A 650 -0.65 19.66 -22.80
CA HIS A 650 -0.77 20.94 -22.10
C HIS A 650 -2.12 21.12 -21.37
N HIS A 651 -3.19 20.50 -21.89
CA HIS A 651 -4.56 20.64 -21.41
C HIS A 651 -5.24 19.27 -21.30
N PRO A 652 -4.95 18.48 -20.25
CA PRO A 652 -5.45 17.11 -20.10
C PRO A 652 -6.98 17.02 -20.00
N GLU A 653 -7.67 18.09 -19.61
CA GLU A 653 -9.13 18.20 -19.63
C GLU A 653 -9.75 17.99 -21.02
N THR A 654 -8.99 18.25 -22.09
CA THR A 654 -9.45 18.08 -23.47
C THR A 654 -9.53 16.62 -23.91
N ALA A 655 -8.83 15.71 -23.23
CA ALA A 655 -8.86 14.27 -23.54
C ALA A 655 -10.27 13.68 -23.36
N ALA A 656 -10.99 14.10 -22.32
CA ALA A 656 -12.36 13.63 -22.04
C ALA A 656 -13.35 14.09 -23.11
N THR A 657 -13.19 15.32 -23.62
CA THR A 657 -14.01 15.84 -24.71
C THR A 657 -13.69 15.17 -26.04
N ILE A 658 -12.42 14.91 -26.33
CA ILE A 658 -11.99 14.18 -27.54
C ILE A 658 -12.56 12.77 -27.52
N SER A 659 -12.42 12.03 -26.42
CA SER A 659 -12.96 10.67 -26.26
C SER A 659 -14.48 10.60 -26.48
N LYS A 660 -15.22 11.63 -26.05
CA LYS A 660 -16.68 11.73 -26.24
C LYS A 660 -17.10 12.08 -27.67
N VAL A 661 -16.27 12.82 -28.41
CA VAL A 661 -16.57 13.30 -29.76
C VAL A 661 -16.02 12.38 -30.84
N SER A 662 -14.93 11.64 -30.57
CA SER A 662 -14.34 10.67 -31.49
C SER A 662 -15.25 9.46 -31.69
N SER A 663 -15.41 9.02 -32.93
CA SER A 663 -16.03 7.72 -33.22
C SER A 663 -15.15 6.58 -32.70
N LYS A 664 -15.77 5.53 -32.16
CA LYS A 664 -15.05 4.30 -31.77
C LYS A 664 -14.36 3.70 -33.00
N ALA A 665 -13.09 3.30 -32.86
CA ALA A 665 -12.31 2.69 -33.93
C ALA A 665 -12.94 1.35 -34.37
N ASN A 666 -12.96 1.09 -35.67
CA ASN A 666 -13.44 -0.18 -36.24
C ASN A 666 -12.31 -1.23 -36.24
N LEU A 667 -12.67 -2.54 -36.23
CA LEU A 667 -11.71 -3.65 -36.25
C LEU A 667 -10.72 -3.52 -37.39
N ASP A 668 -11.24 -3.25 -38.59
CA ASP A 668 -10.46 -3.17 -39.83
C ASP A 668 -9.49 -1.98 -39.83
N ASP A 669 -9.91 -0.86 -39.24
CA ASP A 669 -9.06 0.34 -39.09
C ASP A 669 -7.93 0.10 -38.08
N SER A 670 -8.25 -0.54 -36.95
CA SER A 670 -7.26 -0.95 -35.94
C SER A 670 -6.25 -1.95 -36.49
N VAL A 671 -6.72 -2.99 -37.20
CA VAL A 671 -5.85 -3.98 -37.85
C VAL A 671 -4.99 -3.33 -38.92
N THR A 672 -5.55 -2.42 -39.73
CA THR A 672 -4.79 -1.69 -40.76
C THR A 672 -3.71 -0.80 -40.15
N LEU A 673 -4.00 -0.17 -39.01
CA LEU A 673 -3.01 0.63 -38.28
C LEU A 673 -1.87 -0.24 -37.74
N ILE A 674 -2.18 -1.36 -37.08
CA ILE A 674 -1.17 -2.30 -36.56
C ILE A 674 -0.33 -2.87 -37.71
N LYS A 675 -0.96 -3.25 -38.84
CA LYS A 675 -0.26 -3.69 -40.07
C LYS A 675 0.67 -2.62 -40.60
N SER A 676 0.23 -1.36 -40.62
CA SER A 676 1.08 -0.25 -41.07
C SER A 676 2.30 -0.07 -40.16
N LYS A 677 2.15 -0.22 -38.85
CA LYS A 677 3.28 -0.17 -37.90
C LYS A 677 4.24 -1.35 -38.09
N PHE A 678 3.72 -2.56 -38.31
CA PHE A 678 4.54 -3.73 -38.67
C PHE A 678 5.28 -3.54 -40.00
N GLN A 679 4.62 -2.98 -41.01
CA GLN A 679 5.25 -2.73 -42.32
C GLN A 679 6.44 -1.78 -42.20
N LYS A 680 6.38 -0.78 -41.32
CA LYS A 680 7.53 0.10 -41.05
C LYS A 680 8.75 -0.67 -40.54
N ILE A 681 8.58 -1.75 -39.78
CA ILE A 681 9.70 -2.63 -39.38
C ILE A 681 10.33 -3.27 -40.61
N THR A 682 9.50 -3.77 -41.53
CA THR A 682 9.97 -4.45 -42.74
C THR A 682 10.65 -3.48 -43.72
N ASP A 683 10.11 -2.27 -43.87
CA ASP A 683 10.61 -1.25 -44.81
C ASP A 683 11.97 -0.68 -44.38
N HIS A 684 12.27 -0.68 -43.07
CA HIS A 684 13.52 -0.17 -42.51
C HIS A 684 14.58 -1.27 -42.31
N LEU A 685 14.32 -2.50 -42.80
CA LEU A 685 15.33 -3.54 -42.87
C LEU A 685 16.39 -3.22 -43.94
N PRO A 686 17.69 -3.35 -43.64
CA PRO A 686 18.76 -3.05 -44.59
C PRO A 686 18.80 -4.08 -45.75
N TYR A 687 18.84 -3.60 -46.99
CA TYR A 687 18.78 -4.44 -48.20
C TYR A 687 20.02 -5.32 -48.46
N LYS A 688 21.18 -5.01 -47.85
CA LYS A 688 22.47 -5.67 -48.14
C LYS A 688 23.15 -6.29 -46.90
N CYS A 689 22.53 -6.21 -45.74
CA CYS A 689 23.06 -6.77 -44.49
C CYS A 689 22.27 -8.02 -44.10
N ASP A 690 22.90 -8.90 -43.32
CA ASP A 690 22.22 -10.07 -42.79
C ASP A 690 21.05 -9.62 -41.90
N VAL A 691 19.87 -10.20 -42.12
CA VAL A 691 18.66 -9.87 -41.35
C VAL A 691 18.86 -10.23 -39.88
N GLU A 692 19.67 -11.25 -39.59
CA GLU A 692 19.94 -11.68 -38.22
C GLU A 692 20.94 -10.78 -37.48
N SER A 693 21.65 -9.88 -38.18
CA SER A 693 22.70 -9.04 -37.57
C SER A 693 22.17 -8.01 -36.56
N ASP A 694 23.03 -7.66 -35.61
CA ASP A 694 22.74 -6.61 -34.62
C ASP A 694 22.45 -5.25 -35.27
N TYR A 695 23.14 -4.93 -36.36
CA TYR A 695 22.90 -3.71 -37.14
C TYR A 695 21.47 -3.65 -37.71
N SER A 696 20.96 -4.77 -38.25
CA SER A 696 19.58 -4.87 -38.75
C SER A 696 18.56 -4.68 -37.63
N TYR A 697 18.85 -5.17 -36.42
CA TYR A 697 18.00 -5.00 -35.25
C TYR A 697 17.95 -3.55 -34.76
N ILE A 698 19.10 -2.88 -34.59
CA ILE A 698 19.19 -1.49 -34.11
C ILE A 698 18.39 -0.54 -35.02
N ARG A 699 18.50 -0.72 -36.34
CA ARG A 699 17.75 0.06 -37.35
C ARG A 699 16.23 -0.06 -37.21
N VAL A 700 15.74 -1.25 -36.89
CA VAL A 700 14.28 -1.49 -36.78
C VAL A 700 13.77 -1.34 -35.34
N LYS A 701 14.64 -1.21 -34.34
CA LYS A 701 14.30 -1.21 -32.90
C LYS A 701 13.23 -0.16 -32.56
N VAL A 702 13.38 1.07 -33.04
CA VAL A 702 12.38 2.14 -32.80
C VAL A 702 11.01 1.78 -33.39
N HIS A 703 10.99 1.19 -34.58
CA HIS A 703 9.75 0.75 -35.24
C HIS A 703 9.15 -0.51 -34.60
N LEU A 704 10.00 -1.40 -34.06
CA LEU A 704 9.60 -2.58 -33.30
C LEU A 704 8.93 -2.19 -31.99
N THR A 705 9.56 -1.29 -31.21
CA THR A 705 9.00 -0.81 -29.94
C THR A 705 7.67 -0.10 -30.16
N GLU A 706 7.58 0.74 -31.19
CA GLU A 706 6.32 1.42 -31.55
C GLU A 706 5.21 0.43 -31.97
N PHE A 707 5.55 -0.64 -32.70
CA PHE A 707 4.61 -1.71 -33.04
C PHE A 707 4.14 -2.49 -31.80
N LEU A 708 5.05 -2.83 -30.89
CA LEU A 708 4.73 -3.56 -29.66
C LEU A 708 3.88 -2.71 -28.70
N ASN A 709 4.19 -1.41 -28.55
CA ASN A 709 3.39 -0.47 -27.77
C ASN A 709 1.99 -0.31 -28.35
N CYS A 710 1.89 -0.11 -29.67
CA CYS A 710 0.61 -0.03 -30.36
C CYS A 710 -0.20 -1.32 -30.19
N SER A 711 0.44 -2.49 -30.27
CA SER A 711 -0.20 -3.78 -30.02
C SER A 711 -0.69 -3.92 -28.58
N SER A 712 0.12 -3.49 -27.60
CA SER A 712 -0.22 -3.48 -26.18
C SER A 712 -1.45 -2.62 -25.90
N ASP A 713 -1.49 -1.39 -26.43
CA ASP A 713 -2.62 -0.48 -26.26
C ASP A 713 -3.93 -1.09 -26.76
N PHE A 714 -3.90 -1.75 -27.92
CA PHE A 714 -5.07 -2.46 -28.43
C PHE A 714 -5.43 -3.70 -27.61
N ILE A 715 -4.45 -4.49 -27.18
CA ILE A 715 -4.70 -5.66 -26.31
C ILE A 715 -5.38 -5.25 -25.01
N LEU A 716 -4.96 -4.13 -24.40
CA LEU A 716 -5.58 -3.62 -23.17
C LEU A 716 -7.07 -3.28 -23.34
N THR A 717 -7.50 -2.89 -24.54
CA THR A 717 -8.94 -2.67 -24.83
C THR A 717 -9.74 -3.96 -24.95
N LEU A 718 -9.09 -5.10 -25.14
CA LEU A 718 -9.71 -6.43 -25.24
C LEU A 718 -9.84 -7.11 -23.86
N LEU A 719 -9.14 -6.61 -22.84
CA LEU A 719 -9.12 -7.21 -21.51
C LEU A 719 -10.31 -6.75 -20.64
N PRO A 720 -10.77 -7.59 -19.69
CA PRO A 720 -11.79 -7.19 -18.71
C PRO A 720 -11.34 -5.96 -17.91
N PRO A 721 -12.24 -5.00 -17.58
CA PRO A 721 -13.72 -5.08 -17.60
C PRO A 721 -14.38 -4.66 -18.94
N MET A 722 -13.62 -4.43 -20.00
CA MET A 722 -14.19 -4.00 -21.29
C MET A 722 -14.81 -5.21 -22.01
N ASP A 723 -16.13 -5.18 -22.21
CA ASP A 723 -16.82 -6.30 -22.87
C ASP A 723 -16.80 -6.16 -24.40
N VAL A 724 -15.81 -6.82 -25.01
CA VAL A 724 -15.68 -6.92 -26.47
C VAL A 724 -16.10 -8.33 -26.90
N GLY A 725 -16.76 -8.47 -28.06
CA GLY A 725 -17.22 -9.78 -28.56
C GLY A 725 -16.07 -10.80 -28.68
N LEU A 726 -16.31 -12.07 -28.32
CA LEU A 726 -15.29 -13.13 -28.30
C LEU A 726 -14.62 -13.33 -29.66
N SER A 727 -15.41 -13.34 -30.74
CA SER A 727 -14.90 -13.46 -32.12
C SER A 727 -13.97 -12.28 -32.50
N TYR A 728 -14.34 -11.05 -32.13
CA TYR A 728 -13.51 -9.86 -32.36
C TYR A 728 -12.19 -9.96 -31.59
N ALA A 729 -12.24 -10.33 -30.31
CA ALA A 729 -11.05 -10.42 -29.46
C ALA A 729 -10.09 -11.51 -29.96
N CYS A 730 -10.61 -12.69 -30.31
CA CYS A 730 -9.81 -13.78 -30.84
C CYS A 730 -9.23 -13.45 -32.21
N SER A 731 -10.00 -12.79 -33.10
CA SER A 731 -9.49 -12.36 -34.40
C SER A 731 -8.39 -11.31 -34.29
N MET A 732 -8.52 -10.35 -33.36
CA MET A 732 -7.47 -9.34 -33.15
C MET A 732 -6.21 -9.97 -32.56
N LEU A 733 -6.36 -10.84 -31.55
CA LEU A 733 -5.23 -11.53 -30.94
C LEU A 733 -4.52 -12.47 -31.94
N ASP A 734 -5.24 -13.17 -32.81
CA ASP A 734 -4.67 -14.02 -33.87
C ASP A 734 -3.81 -13.19 -34.83
N VAL A 735 -4.32 -12.03 -35.25
CA VAL A 735 -3.58 -11.10 -36.12
C VAL A 735 -2.30 -10.60 -35.45
N ILE A 736 -2.37 -10.16 -34.19
CA ILE A 736 -1.20 -9.67 -33.45
C ILE A 736 -0.20 -10.82 -33.21
N THR A 737 -0.68 -11.99 -32.80
CA THR A 737 0.16 -13.18 -32.55
C THR A 737 0.87 -13.63 -33.82
N THR A 738 0.17 -13.63 -34.96
CA THR A 738 0.75 -13.94 -36.27
C THR A 738 1.83 -12.92 -36.67
N MET A 739 1.63 -11.63 -36.37
CA MET A 739 2.67 -10.62 -36.64
C MET A 739 3.90 -10.81 -35.75
N ILE A 740 3.71 -11.15 -34.47
CA ILE A 740 4.83 -11.46 -33.56
C ILE A 740 5.62 -12.68 -34.07
N HIS A 741 4.94 -13.70 -34.63
CA HIS A 741 5.62 -14.81 -35.30
C HIS A 741 6.43 -14.38 -36.51
N ASN A 742 5.87 -13.49 -37.33
CA ASN A 742 6.49 -12.99 -38.55
C ASN A 742 7.56 -11.92 -38.31
N LEU A 743 7.82 -11.54 -37.05
CA LEU A 743 8.94 -10.65 -36.74
C LEU A 743 10.26 -11.28 -37.22
N PRO A 744 11.11 -10.52 -37.94
CA PRO A 744 12.41 -10.99 -38.36
C PRO A 744 13.19 -11.53 -37.17
N ASN A 745 13.92 -12.63 -37.36
CA ASN A 745 14.71 -13.20 -36.27
C ASN A 745 16.04 -12.46 -36.19
N PHE A 746 16.34 -11.80 -35.08
CA PHE A 746 17.63 -11.15 -34.85
C PHE A 746 18.44 -11.96 -33.83
N SER A 747 19.76 -12.14 -34.04
CA SER A 747 20.62 -12.87 -33.09
C SER A 747 20.81 -12.14 -31.77
N ASN A 748 20.46 -10.85 -31.73
CA ASN A 748 20.60 -10.01 -30.55
C ASN A 748 19.84 -10.56 -29.34
N ASN A 749 20.53 -10.66 -28.19
CA ASN A 749 19.94 -11.18 -26.95
C ASN A 749 18.76 -10.32 -26.46
N GLU A 750 18.82 -9.00 -26.64
CA GLU A 750 17.75 -8.07 -26.27
C GLU A 750 16.49 -8.34 -27.09
N PHE A 751 16.64 -8.56 -28.40
CA PHE A 751 15.52 -8.93 -29.26
C PHE A 751 14.93 -10.28 -28.86
N GLN A 752 15.76 -11.29 -28.60
CA GLN A 752 15.30 -12.61 -28.19
C GLN A 752 14.52 -12.55 -26.87
N TYR A 753 15.00 -11.75 -25.91
CA TYR A 753 14.29 -11.49 -24.66
C TYR A 753 12.97 -10.76 -24.89
N THR A 754 12.97 -9.72 -25.73
CA THR A 754 11.78 -8.93 -26.07
C THR A 754 10.71 -9.78 -26.78
N LYS A 755 11.13 -10.62 -27.74
CA LYS A 755 10.26 -11.55 -28.46
C LYS A 755 9.71 -12.63 -27.53
N SER A 756 10.53 -13.19 -26.64
CA SER A 756 10.07 -14.14 -25.62
C SER A 756 9.05 -13.50 -24.66
N THR A 757 9.32 -12.28 -24.20
CA THR A 757 8.42 -11.54 -23.30
C THR A 757 7.10 -11.20 -23.99
N ALA A 758 7.14 -10.79 -25.27
CA ALA A 758 5.94 -10.54 -26.07
C ALA A 758 5.08 -11.81 -26.22
N TYR A 759 5.71 -12.99 -26.42
CA TYR A 759 4.98 -14.26 -26.44
C TYR A 759 4.31 -14.60 -25.11
N GLU A 760 4.99 -14.39 -23.98
CA GLU A 760 4.43 -14.63 -22.65
C GLU A 760 3.25 -13.68 -22.36
N GLN A 761 3.40 -12.40 -22.70
CA GLN A 761 2.35 -11.41 -22.49
C GLN A 761 1.12 -11.72 -23.35
N ILE A 762 1.29 -12.01 -24.64
CA ILE A 762 0.14 -12.30 -25.50
C ILE A 762 -0.52 -13.64 -25.14
N ALA A 763 0.23 -14.67 -24.75
CA ALA A 763 -0.32 -15.93 -24.28
C ALA A 763 -1.16 -15.73 -23.00
N ASN A 764 -0.68 -14.91 -22.07
CA ASN A 764 -1.45 -14.53 -20.89
C ASN A 764 -2.72 -13.73 -21.25
N SER A 765 -2.65 -12.83 -22.23
CA SER A 765 -3.83 -12.10 -22.71
C SER A 765 -4.88 -13.03 -23.32
N TRP A 766 -4.46 -14.01 -24.13
CA TRP A 766 -5.34 -15.06 -24.64
C TRP A 766 -6.04 -15.80 -23.50
N LEU A 767 -5.28 -16.21 -22.46
CA LEU A 767 -5.83 -16.93 -21.32
C LEU A 767 -6.87 -16.09 -20.56
N ILE A 768 -6.58 -14.82 -20.28
CA ILE A 768 -7.48 -13.93 -19.52
C ILE A 768 -8.80 -13.73 -20.27
N ILE A 769 -8.74 -13.45 -21.57
CA ILE A 769 -9.95 -13.22 -22.38
C ILE A 769 -10.79 -14.48 -22.49
N LEU A 770 -10.16 -15.61 -22.77
CA LEU A 770 -10.86 -16.89 -22.90
C LEU A 770 -11.45 -17.33 -21.55
N THR A 771 -10.74 -17.14 -20.45
CA THR A 771 -11.25 -17.44 -19.11
C THR A 771 -12.44 -16.55 -18.78
N ASN A 772 -12.36 -15.25 -19.04
CA ASN A 772 -13.47 -14.33 -18.77
C ASN A 772 -14.71 -14.64 -19.63
N LYS A 773 -14.53 -15.09 -20.88
CA LYS A 773 -15.62 -15.47 -21.77
C LYS A 773 -16.15 -16.89 -21.55
N ALA A 774 -15.35 -17.75 -20.91
CA ALA A 774 -15.75 -19.09 -20.45
C ALA A 774 -16.38 -19.05 -19.06
N ASN A 775 -16.10 -18.01 -18.27
CA ASN A 775 -16.71 -17.81 -16.96
C ASN A 775 -18.23 -17.75 -17.15
N ARG A 776 -18.88 -18.76 -16.59
CA ARG A 776 -20.31 -18.75 -16.33
C ARG A 776 -20.56 -17.55 -15.43
N GLU A 777 -21.57 -16.75 -15.75
CA GLU A 777 -22.08 -15.76 -14.81
C GLU A 777 -22.48 -16.53 -13.54
N ASP A 778 -21.56 -16.60 -12.56
CA ASP A 778 -21.91 -16.71 -11.16
C ASP A 778 -22.17 -15.28 -10.67
N ASP A 779 -23.08 -14.61 -11.37
CA ASP A 779 -23.60 -13.31 -11.01
C ASP A 779 -24.61 -13.61 -9.91
N GLY A 780 -24.14 -13.57 -8.67
CA GLY A 780 -24.99 -13.54 -7.50
C GLY A 780 -25.76 -12.23 -7.44
N ASP A 781 -26.62 -11.93 -8.42
CA ASP A 781 -27.63 -10.85 -8.34
C ASP A 781 -28.58 -10.88 -9.55
N ALA A 782 -29.38 -11.93 -9.71
CA ALA A 782 -30.53 -11.88 -10.63
C ALA A 782 -31.67 -12.78 -10.14
N VAL A 783 -32.63 -12.20 -9.41
CA VAL A 783 -33.97 -12.78 -9.26
C VAL A 783 -34.66 -12.74 -10.62
N CYS A 784 -34.67 -13.86 -11.37
CA CYS A 784 -35.78 -14.24 -12.24
C CYS A 784 -35.72 -15.71 -12.70
N ASP A 785 -36.84 -16.40 -12.52
CA ASP A 785 -37.33 -17.62 -13.17
C ASP A 785 -36.30 -18.72 -13.55
N ASP A 786 -36.28 -19.76 -12.72
CA ASP A 786 -35.39 -20.94 -12.62
C ASP A 786 -35.34 -21.85 -13.88
N SER A 787 -35.86 -21.41 -15.01
CA SER A 787 -35.82 -22.14 -16.29
C SER A 787 -35.16 -21.37 -17.44
N THR A 788 -34.95 -20.06 -17.30
CA THR A 788 -34.35 -19.23 -18.35
C THR A 788 -32.84 -19.00 -18.17
N ALA A 789 -32.36 -18.82 -16.94
CA ALA A 789 -30.93 -18.60 -16.65
C ALA A 789 -30.06 -19.86 -16.88
N SER A 790 -30.60 -21.04 -16.59
CA SER A 790 -29.96 -22.33 -16.93
C SER A 790 -29.86 -22.52 -18.45
N THR A 791 -30.86 -22.04 -19.19
CA THR A 791 -30.88 -22.05 -20.66
C THR A 791 -29.89 -21.05 -21.24
N GLN A 792 -29.79 -19.82 -20.68
CA GLN A 792 -28.85 -18.79 -21.13
C GLN A 792 -27.38 -19.18 -20.84
N ASN A 793 -27.09 -19.81 -19.69
CA ASN A 793 -25.74 -20.31 -19.39
C ASN A 793 -25.34 -21.46 -20.32
N VAL A 794 -26.28 -22.35 -20.66
CA VAL A 794 -26.05 -23.40 -21.67
C VAL A 794 -25.89 -22.78 -23.07
N GLU A 795 -26.67 -21.77 -23.43
CA GLU A 795 -26.60 -21.06 -24.71
C GLU A 795 -25.30 -20.25 -24.86
N ASN A 796 -24.85 -19.55 -23.82
CA ASN A 796 -23.56 -18.85 -23.77
C ASN A 796 -22.39 -19.84 -23.88
N THR A 797 -22.48 -20.99 -23.20
CA THR A 797 -21.48 -22.07 -23.32
C THR A 797 -21.51 -22.66 -24.74
N LEU A 798 -22.69 -22.81 -25.34
CA LEU A 798 -22.85 -23.29 -26.70
C LEU A 798 -22.32 -22.28 -27.72
N GLU A 799 -22.50 -20.98 -27.50
CA GLU A 799 -21.98 -19.88 -28.31
C GLU A 799 -20.45 -19.77 -28.19
N PHE A 800 -19.90 -19.92 -26.98
CA PHE A 800 -18.46 -20.00 -26.73
C PHE A 800 -17.82 -21.16 -27.51
N VAL A 801 -18.34 -22.38 -27.32
CA VAL A 801 -17.84 -23.58 -28.02
C VAL A 801 -18.08 -23.51 -29.53
N ARG A 802 -19.22 -22.96 -29.97
CA ARG A 802 -19.51 -22.75 -31.38
C ARG A 802 -18.54 -21.75 -31.99
N THR A 803 -18.22 -20.66 -31.31
CA THR A 803 -17.26 -19.66 -31.80
C THR A 803 -15.86 -20.26 -31.90
N ILE A 804 -15.42 -21.01 -30.87
CA ILE A 804 -14.13 -21.72 -30.88
C ILE A 804 -14.02 -22.72 -32.04
N ARG A 805 -15.10 -23.49 -32.31
CA ARG A 805 -15.12 -24.48 -33.41
C ARG A 805 -15.31 -23.84 -34.79
N THR A 806 -16.08 -22.77 -34.90
CA THR A 806 -16.38 -22.12 -36.20
C THR A 806 -15.20 -21.30 -36.71
N GLU A 807 -14.48 -20.62 -35.80
CA GLU A 807 -13.30 -19.80 -36.13
C GLU A 807 -11.98 -20.59 -36.09
N ASP A 808 -12.06 -21.92 -35.90
CA ASP A 808 -10.94 -22.87 -35.81
C ASP A 808 -9.82 -22.41 -34.86
N ILE A 809 -10.23 -21.86 -33.71
CA ILE A 809 -9.33 -21.20 -32.75
C ILE A 809 -8.32 -22.20 -32.17
N LEU A 810 -8.74 -23.46 -31.99
CA LEU A 810 -7.88 -24.52 -31.47
C LEU A 810 -6.71 -24.81 -32.42
N ALA A 811 -6.97 -25.00 -33.73
CA ALA A 811 -5.90 -25.24 -34.69
C ALA A 811 -4.96 -24.04 -34.82
N LYS A 812 -5.49 -22.82 -34.75
CA LYS A 812 -4.68 -21.59 -34.74
C LYS A 812 -3.78 -21.53 -33.51
N LEU A 813 -4.29 -21.82 -32.32
CA LEU A 813 -3.50 -21.82 -31.09
C LEU A 813 -2.49 -22.96 -31.02
N GLU A 814 -2.78 -24.13 -31.61
CA GLU A 814 -1.80 -25.21 -31.74
C GLU A 814 -0.63 -24.76 -32.62
N LYS A 815 -0.93 -24.13 -33.76
CA LYS A 815 0.08 -23.50 -34.61
C LYS A 815 0.86 -22.39 -33.88
N HIS A 816 0.18 -21.53 -33.12
CA HIS A 816 0.85 -20.49 -32.33
C HIS A 816 1.76 -21.08 -31.24
N ASN A 817 1.36 -22.18 -30.62
CA ASN A 817 2.16 -22.87 -29.61
C ASN A 817 3.41 -23.53 -30.20
N GLU A 818 3.29 -24.13 -31.38
CA GLU A 818 4.44 -24.68 -32.11
C GLU A 818 5.44 -23.58 -32.49
N LEU A 819 4.96 -22.47 -33.06
CA LEU A 819 5.80 -21.35 -33.50
C LEU A 819 6.41 -20.54 -32.34
N SER A 820 5.86 -20.64 -31.13
CA SER A 820 6.35 -19.96 -29.93
C SER A 820 7.12 -20.87 -28.97
N LEU A 821 7.44 -22.12 -29.37
CA LEU A 821 8.19 -23.08 -28.55
C LEU A 821 7.51 -23.42 -27.21
N GLY A 822 6.18 -23.58 -27.21
CA GLY A 822 5.44 -24.09 -26.06
C GLY A 822 4.89 -23.03 -25.09
N LYS A 823 4.99 -21.73 -25.43
CA LYS A 823 4.52 -20.63 -24.57
C LYS A 823 2.99 -20.55 -24.43
N PHE A 824 2.23 -21.17 -25.34
CA PHE A 824 0.76 -21.19 -25.34
C PHE A 824 0.17 -22.49 -24.78
N THR A 825 1.00 -23.37 -24.20
CA THR A 825 0.57 -24.64 -23.60
C THR A 825 -0.56 -24.47 -22.60
N ALA A 826 -0.44 -23.50 -21.68
CA ALA A 826 -1.49 -23.22 -20.69
C ALA A 826 -2.83 -22.78 -21.32
N VAL A 827 -2.78 -22.03 -22.43
CA VAL A 827 -3.99 -21.60 -23.18
C VAL A 827 -4.65 -22.80 -23.86
N LEU A 828 -3.84 -23.68 -24.46
CA LEU A 828 -4.31 -24.89 -25.10
C LEU A 828 -4.93 -25.87 -24.11
N ASP A 829 -4.28 -26.08 -22.96
CA ASP A 829 -4.77 -26.95 -21.90
C ASP A 829 -6.11 -26.44 -21.34
N PHE A 830 -6.23 -25.12 -21.19
CA PHE A 830 -7.48 -24.47 -20.79
C PHE A 830 -8.61 -24.72 -21.80
N ILE A 831 -8.39 -24.44 -23.09
CA ILE A 831 -9.41 -24.65 -24.13
C ILE A 831 -9.78 -26.13 -24.26
N LYS A 832 -8.79 -27.04 -24.21
CA LYS A 832 -9.03 -28.49 -24.28
C LYS A 832 -9.85 -28.95 -23.09
N SER A 833 -9.55 -28.47 -21.89
CA SER A 833 -10.33 -28.75 -20.68
C SER A 833 -11.77 -28.25 -20.80
N GLU A 834 -12.00 -27.04 -21.32
CA GLU A 834 -13.35 -26.49 -21.51
C GLU A 834 -14.15 -27.23 -22.59
N LEU A 835 -13.49 -27.65 -23.69
CA LEU A 835 -14.13 -28.48 -24.72
C LEU A 835 -14.49 -29.87 -24.18
N GLU A 836 -13.62 -30.50 -23.39
CA GLU A 836 -13.93 -31.77 -22.72
C GLU A 836 -15.06 -31.62 -21.70
N ALA A 837 -15.08 -30.53 -20.93
CA ALA A 837 -16.15 -30.23 -19.99
C ALA A 837 -17.49 -30.09 -20.72
N TYR A 838 -17.51 -29.40 -21.86
CA TYR A 838 -18.68 -29.33 -22.74
C TYR A 838 -19.11 -30.69 -23.27
N GLU A 839 -18.17 -31.52 -23.73
CA GLU A 839 -18.49 -32.87 -24.23
C GLU A 839 -19.09 -33.77 -23.15
N ARG A 840 -18.63 -33.67 -21.90
CA ARG A 840 -19.22 -34.36 -20.74
C ARG A 840 -20.64 -33.88 -20.45
N ILE A 841 -20.90 -32.57 -20.54
CA ILE A 841 -22.24 -31.98 -20.37
C ILE A 841 -23.17 -32.43 -21.51
N HIS A 842 -22.69 -32.40 -22.76
CA HIS A 842 -23.43 -32.85 -23.93
C HIS A 842 -23.74 -34.36 -23.87
N HIS A 843 -22.78 -35.20 -23.44
CA HIS A 843 -23.02 -36.64 -23.24
C HIS A 843 -23.99 -36.94 -22.08
N SER A 844 -23.95 -36.16 -21.00
CA SER A 844 -24.91 -36.22 -19.88
C SER A 844 -26.34 -35.90 -20.35
N LEU A 845 -26.52 -34.83 -21.13
CA LEU A 845 -27.79 -34.43 -21.72
C LEU A 845 -28.34 -35.48 -22.71
N ASN A 846 -27.46 -36.14 -23.47
CA ASN A 846 -27.86 -37.16 -24.45
C ASN A 846 -28.13 -38.54 -23.84
N ASN A 847 -27.44 -38.95 -22.76
CA ASN A 847 -27.69 -40.22 -22.07
C ASN A 847 -28.96 -40.20 -21.19
N ASN A 848 -29.37 -39.02 -20.70
CA ASN A 848 -30.68 -38.81 -20.05
C ASN A 848 -31.78 -38.36 -21.06
N GLY A 849 -31.44 -38.33 -22.35
CA GLY A 849 -32.13 -37.61 -23.42
C GLY A 849 -33.49 -38.15 -23.88
N ILE A 850 -34.07 -39.17 -23.23
CA ILE A 850 -35.45 -39.59 -23.51
C ILE A 850 -36.46 -38.97 -22.53
N SER A 851 -36.03 -38.50 -21.35
CA SER A 851 -36.97 -37.96 -20.36
C SER A 851 -37.15 -36.42 -20.43
N LEU A 852 -36.11 -35.66 -20.77
CA LEU A 852 -36.16 -34.19 -20.70
C LEU A 852 -36.78 -33.52 -21.94
N LEU A 853 -36.66 -34.11 -23.13
CA LEU A 853 -37.33 -33.60 -24.34
C LEU A 853 -38.84 -33.93 -24.37
N SER A 854 -39.28 -34.95 -23.63
CA SER A 854 -40.70 -35.31 -23.51
C SER A 854 -41.49 -34.30 -22.67
N ASP A 855 -40.86 -33.71 -21.65
CA ASP A 855 -41.50 -32.69 -20.79
C ASP A 855 -41.55 -31.29 -21.45
N MET A 856 -40.78 -31.06 -22.52
CA MET A 856 -40.76 -29.78 -23.25
C MET A 856 -41.85 -29.67 -24.34
N ILE A 857 -42.51 -30.79 -24.71
CA ILE A 857 -43.57 -30.82 -25.74
C ILE A 857 -44.98 -30.76 -25.10
N SER A 858 -45.13 -31.01 -23.80
CA SER A 858 -46.41 -30.88 -23.09
C SER A 858 -46.65 -29.45 -22.59
N VAL A 859 -46.66 -28.48 -23.51
CA VAL A 859 -47.23 -27.16 -23.22
C VAL A 859 -48.74 -27.31 -23.13
N ASP A 860 -49.30 -27.21 -21.94
CA ASP A 860 -50.74 -27.20 -21.72
C ASP A 860 -51.34 -25.89 -22.27
N TYR A 861 -51.90 -25.94 -23.49
CA TYR A 861 -52.56 -24.82 -24.14
C TYR A 861 -53.96 -24.51 -23.54
N SER A 862 -54.33 -25.13 -22.42
CA SER A 862 -55.63 -24.94 -21.76
C SER A 862 -55.89 -23.48 -21.31
N ASN A 863 -54.84 -22.67 -21.15
CA ASN A 863 -54.94 -21.25 -20.77
C ASN A 863 -55.01 -20.24 -21.94
N TYR A 864 -54.97 -20.68 -23.20
CA TYR A 864 -55.10 -19.81 -24.38
C TYR A 864 -56.43 -20.00 -25.15
N SER A 865 -57.47 -20.55 -24.52
CA SER A 865 -58.81 -20.50 -25.09
C SER A 865 -59.49 -19.16 -24.79
N ILE A 866 -59.62 -18.33 -25.83
CA ILE A 866 -60.41 -17.10 -25.80
C ILE A 866 -61.88 -17.51 -25.60
N THR A 867 -62.47 -17.14 -24.47
CA THR A 867 -63.92 -17.18 -24.29
C THR A 867 -64.56 -16.15 -25.22
N ALA A 868 -65.08 -16.63 -26.36
CA ALA A 868 -65.95 -15.84 -27.20
C ALA A 868 -67.23 -15.53 -26.42
N ARG A 869 -67.44 -14.25 -26.07
CA ARG A 869 -68.77 -13.74 -25.77
C ARG A 869 -69.58 -13.73 -27.05
N THR A 870 -70.44 -14.73 -27.24
CA THR A 870 -71.59 -14.62 -28.14
C THR A 870 -72.86 -14.65 -27.30
N SER A 871 -73.65 -13.59 -27.46
CA SER A 871 -75.04 -13.48 -27.10
C SER A 871 -75.89 -14.62 -27.70
N HIS A 872 -76.49 -15.45 -26.85
CA HIS A 872 -77.94 -15.66 -26.73
C HIS A 872 -78.29 -16.75 -25.72
#